data_AF-A0A518LM09-F1
#
_entry.id   AF-A0A518LM09-F1
#
_cell.length_a   1.000
_cell.length_b   1.000
_cell.length_c   1.000
_cell.angle_alpha   90.00
_cell.angle_beta   90.00
_cell.angle_gamma   90.00
#
_symmetry.space_group_name_H-M   'P 1'
#
loop_
_entity.id
_entity.type
_entity.pdbx_description
1 polymer ?
#
loop_
_entity_poly.entity_id
_entity_poly.type
_entity_poly.pdbx_seq_one_letter_code
_entity_poly.pdbx_strand_id
1 'polypeptide(L)'
;MKNETVTRSTFVKPGPFERFRKLGIASLIAMFLLLGATTESRAFIGGDTDGDGVDDVIDNCPDVANPDQFDMDSDGLGDDCDNCIFDVNPGQEDADFDGIGDECDSCTDTDGDGFGDPGFLNNTCAEDGCPADALKSDPGVCGCGVADDDSDSDGTPDCNDGCPSDPNKIDPGACGCGAADDDTDSDGVADCNDFCPNDFDPGNPFVDSDGDGVQDCIDFCPDDFDPGNLFVDTDGDGVQDCLDNCVDDANPGQEDGDSDGIGDACDVCPVEFDPGQEDTDIDGVGDACDNCPGTFNPAPQADADGDGVGDDCDGCPADPNKTVPGACGCGVADTDTDSDGTPDCNDGCPNDPAKIAPGACGCGVADTDTDSDGTPDCNDGCPNDPAKTMPGICGCGVADTDSDSDGVADCNDNCPGEPDVDSDGDGTLDCADGCPNDPAKIAPGACGCGVADTDTDSDGTPDCNDGCPNDPAKIAPGACGCGVADTDTDSDGTPDCNDGCPNDPAKTMPGACGCGVADTDTDSDGTPDCNDGCPNDPAKTMPGICGCGTADTDTDSDGTADCNDGCPNDPAKTMPGACGCGVADTDTDSDGTPDCNDGCPNDANKTAPGACGCGVADDDSDSDGVVDCNDDCLGTPGGETANANGCSCSQLDCDDSDPCTIDSCTDGVCSNVLQDADNDGICDLNDICADTPTGETPNGKGCSCSQVDCDDGDPCTIDSCTDGLCSNVFQDTDGDGVCDASDVCPDFDDNIDTDSDGTPDGCDGCPEDDNKTAAGACGCGNSDADADGNGTADCLDNDNGNANENENENENQNGNSNEDPGPQPNPEACGVTCGPGMGTMMPLVGIFLIGMRRRGRPRRTVS
;
A
#
# COMPACT_ATOMS: atom_id res chain seq x y z
N MET A 1 55.16 28.47 -9.05
CA MET A 1 56.52 29.01 -9.29
C MET A 1 57.31 28.94 -7.99
N LYS A 2 58.63 28.63 -8.02
CA LYS A 2 59.63 28.82 -6.93
C LYS A 2 59.38 28.04 -5.60
N ASN A 3 60.21 27.04 -5.24
CA ASN A 3 61.56 27.08 -4.58
C ASN A 3 61.45 27.11 -3.03
N GLU A 4 62.33 26.57 -2.17
CA GLU A 4 63.61 25.78 -2.21
C GLU A 4 63.90 25.35 -0.72
N THR A 5 64.62 24.29 -0.28
CA THR A 5 65.37 23.12 -0.83
C THR A 5 65.27 21.97 0.20
N VAL A 6 64.99 20.72 -0.16
CA VAL A 6 65.97 19.64 -0.49
C VAL A 6 67.10 19.39 0.53
N THR A 7 67.13 18.20 1.14
CA THR A 7 68.36 17.36 1.28
C THR A 7 68.02 15.87 1.34
N ARG A 8 68.94 14.97 0.92
CA ARG A 8 68.67 13.53 0.70
C ARG A 8 69.94 12.68 0.87
N SER A 9 69.86 11.57 1.62
CA SER A 9 70.81 10.42 1.64
C SER A 9 70.39 9.42 2.74
N THR A 10 70.51 8.08 2.67
CA THR A 10 70.41 7.03 1.62
C THR A 10 70.84 5.68 2.24
N PHE A 11 70.41 4.55 1.66
CA PHE A 11 70.74 3.14 2.01
C PHE A 11 70.09 2.56 3.29
N VAL A 12 69.78 1.25 3.42
CA VAL A 12 69.18 0.21 2.53
C VAL A 12 69.01 -1.09 3.35
N LYS A 13 67.99 -1.90 3.02
CA LYS A 13 67.61 -3.25 3.55
C LYS A 13 68.76 -4.29 3.61
N PRO A 14 68.60 -5.54 4.16
CA PRO A 14 67.49 -6.18 4.93
C PRO A 14 67.95 -6.97 6.20
N GLY A 15 67.08 -7.81 6.80
CA GLY A 15 67.47 -9.05 7.53
C GLY A 15 67.48 -10.28 6.59
N PRO A 16 67.16 -11.54 7.01
CA PRO A 16 66.97 -12.07 8.37
C PRO A 16 67.57 -13.52 8.57
N PHE A 17 67.06 -14.28 9.57
CA PHE A 17 67.02 -15.76 9.74
C PHE A 17 68.30 -16.66 9.83
N GLU A 18 68.44 -17.31 11.00
CA GLU A 18 68.64 -18.77 11.28
C GLU A 18 69.89 -19.65 10.94
N ARG A 19 70.02 -20.68 11.81
CA ARG A 19 70.58 -22.07 11.67
C ARG A 19 72.08 -22.43 11.81
N PHE A 20 72.31 -23.30 12.81
CA PHE A 20 73.24 -24.45 12.92
C PHE A 20 74.75 -24.30 12.57
N ARG A 21 75.61 -24.69 13.53
CA ARG A 21 76.29 -26.01 13.52
C ARG A 21 77.06 -26.36 14.81
N LYS A 22 77.18 -27.68 15.06
CA LYS A 22 77.99 -28.30 16.13
C LYS A 22 79.49 -28.25 15.79
N LEU A 23 80.37 -28.16 16.80
CA LEU A 23 81.49 -29.09 17.04
C LEU A 23 82.18 -28.78 18.40
N GLY A 24 82.97 -29.72 18.94
CA GLY A 24 83.74 -29.55 20.19
C GLY A 24 85.17 -30.08 20.09
N ILE A 25 85.68 -30.61 21.22
CA ILE A 25 86.97 -31.32 21.46
C ILE A 25 87.98 -30.54 22.33
N ALA A 26 88.34 -31.22 23.43
CA ALA A 26 89.18 -30.86 24.57
C ALA A 26 90.71 -30.79 24.32
N SER A 27 91.46 -30.34 25.35
CA SER A 27 92.47 -31.14 26.08
C SER A 27 93.82 -30.46 26.40
N LEU A 28 94.52 -31.02 27.40
CA LEU A 28 95.89 -30.81 27.92
C LEU A 28 96.13 -29.50 28.72
N ILE A 29 96.60 -29.48 29.99
CA ILE A 29 97.59 -30.27 30.80
C ILE A 29 99.03 -29.76 30.66
N ALA A 30 99.62 -29.28 31.78
CA ALA A 30 101.00 -29.53 32.29
C ALA A 30 101.44 -28.45 33.31
N MET A 31 102.46 -28.60 34.18
CA MET A 31 103.08 -29.73 34.91
C MET A 31 104.35 -29.19 35.62
N PHE A 32 104.59 -29.50 36.91
CA PHE A 32 105.88 -29.37 37.67
C PHE A 32 105.62 -29.84 39.13
N LEU A 33 106.54 -30.27 40.03
CA LEU A 33 107.90 -30.85 40.12
C LEU A 33 108.04 -31.36 41.60
N LEU A 34 108.80 -32.39 42.05
CA LEU A 34 109.56 -33.51 41.46
C LEU A 34 109.94 -34.50 42.61
N LEU A 35 110.22 -35.78 42.31
CA LEU A 35 110.82 -36.83 43.20
C LEU A 35 109.92 -37.34 44.36
N GLY A 36 110.01 -38.60 44.84
CA GLY A 36 110.63 -39.81 44.26
C GLY A 36 111.09 -40.88 45.29
N ALA A 37 110.42 -42.06 45.31
CA ALA A 37 110.81 -43.32 46.00
C ALA A 37 110.81 -43.34 47.56
N THR A 38 110.57 -44.44 48.32
CA THR A 38 110.07 -45.82 48.06
C THR A 38 109.68 -46.53 49.39
N THR A 39 108.74 -47.50 49.32
CA THR A 39 108.56 -48.71 50.19
C THR A 39 108.29 -48.64 51.70
N GLU A 40 107.08 -49.09 52.07
CA GLU A 40 106.72 -50.06 53.15
C GLU A 40 107.09 -49.83 54.63
N SER A 41 106.06 -49.68 55.50
CA SER A 41 105.60 -50.76 56.42
C SER A 41 104.36 -50.34 57.26
N ARG A 42 103.52 -51.31 57.67
CA ARG A 42 102.24 -51.10 58.39
C ARG A 42 102.37 -50.92 59.90
N ALA A 43 101.47 -50.11 60.49
CA ALA A 43 100.97 -50.23 61.86
C ALA A 43 99.45 -49.92 61.88
N PHE A 44 98.76 -50.26 62.97
CA PHE A 44 97.34 -49.93 63.20
C PHE A 44 97.26 -48.60 63.94
N ILE A 45 96.34 -47.71 63.54
CA ILE A 45 96.08 -46.39 64.12
C ILE A 45 94.55 -46.23 64.11
N GLY A 46 93.95 -45.83 65.25
CA GLY A 46 92.60 -45.23 65.27
C GLY A 46 92.73 -43.77 64.88
N GLY A 47 91.69 -43.14 64.34
CA GLY A 47 91.79 -41.75 63.95
C GLY A 47 91.93 -40.82 65.15
N ASP A 48 92.55 -39.69 64.84
CA ASP A 48 92.80 -38.47 65.59
C ASP A 48 92.76 -37.45 64.43
N THR A 49 91.53 -37.02 64.11
CA THR A 49 91.18 -36.53 62.75
C THR A 49 91.57 -35.07 62.54
N ASP A 50 91.55 -34.26 63.59
CA ASP A 50 92.04 -32.88 63.60
C ASP A 50 93.50 -32.74 64.11
N GLY A 51 94.00 -33.69 64.90
CA GLY A 51 95.37 -33.72 65.44
C GLY A 51 95.52 -33.20 66.87
N ASP A 52 94.46 -33.16 67.68
CA ASP A 52 94.48 -32.63 69.05
C ASP A 52 95.19 -33.55 70.07
N GLY A 53 95.13 -34.87 69.87
CA GLY A 53 95.69 -35.91 70.75
C GLY A 53 94.69 -36.83 71.47
N VAL A 54 93.39 -36.74 71.17
CA VAL A 54 92.30 -37.65 71.52
C VAL A 54 92.03 -38.61 70.34
N ASP A 55 91.48 -39.81 70.58
CA ASP A 55 91.07 -40.73 69.51
C ASP A 55 89.59 -40.44 69.14
N ASP A 56 89.19 -40.38 67.84
CA ASP A 56 87.84 -39.95 67.37
C ASP A 56 86.64 -40.65 68.07
N VAL A 57 86.89 -41.81 68.70
CA VAL A 57 85.89 -42.69 69.31
C VAL A 57 85.62 -42.41 70.80
N ILE A 58 86.34 -41.45 71.39
CA ILE A 58 86.13 -40.91 72.74
C ILE A 58 86.17 -39.39 72.78
N ASP A 59 86.25 -38.76 71.60
CA ASP A 59 86.31 -37.33 71.39
C ASP A 59 84.89 -36.75 71.30
N ASN A 60 84.62 -35.61 71.97
CA ASN A 60 83.35 -34.90 71.88
C ASN A 60 83.32 -33.80 70.80
N CYS A 61 84.45 -33.47 70.16
CA CYS A 61 84.53 -32.64 68.96
C CYS A 61 85.48 -33.23 67.88
N PRO A 62 85.21 -34.42 67.29
CA PRO A 62 86.19 -35.18 66.47
C PRO A 62 86.77 -34.52 65.20
N ASP A 63 86.30 -33.34 64.82
CA ASP A 63 86.78 -32.53 63.69
C ASP A 63 87.27 -31.12 64.13
N VAL A 64 87.23 -30.79 65.43
CA VAL A 64 87.53 -29.45 66.01
C VAL A 64 88.33 -29.56 67.32
N ALA A 65 89.65 -29.55 67.18
CA ALA A 65 90.64 -29.86 68.21
C ALA A 65 90.48 -29.19 69.59
N ASN A 66 89.97 -29.93 70.58
CA ASN A 66 89.68 -29.48 71.95
C ASN A 66 90.32 -30.35 73.08
N PRO A 67 91.65 -30.28 73.32
CA PRO A 67 92.40 -31.25 74.15
C PRO A 67 92.10 -31.33 75.64
N ASP A 68 91.18 -30.52 76.17
CA ASP A 68 90.66 -30.64 77.53
C ASP A 68 89.23 -31.20 77.62
N GLN A 69 88.56 -31.38 76.48
CA GLN A 69 87.28 -32.10 76.33
C GLN A 69 86.23 -31.56 77.31
N PHE A 70 86.07 -30.23 77.33
CA PHE A 70 84.97 -29.59 78.04
C PHE A 70 83.65 -29.79 77.30
N ASP A 71 82.61 -29.87 78.12
CA ASP A 71 81.21 -30.18 77.84
C ASP A 71 80.47 -29.60 79.05
N MET A 72 79.92 -28.38 78.92
CA MET A 72 79.45 -27.61 80.08
C MET A 72 78.06 -28.00 80.57
N ASP A 73 77.18 -28.46 79.69
CA ASP A 73 75.80 -28.80 79.98
C ASP A 73 75.51 -30.32 80.01
N SER A 74 76.46 -31.13 79.50
CA SER A 74 76.40 -32.59 79.39
C SER A 74 75.46 -33.15 78.31
N ASP A 75 75.38 -32.49 77.15
CA ASP A 75 74.64 -32.96 75.97
C ASP A 75 75.32 -34.14 75.23
N GLY A 76 76.65 -34.08 75.06
CA GLY A 76 77.49 -35.09 74.39
C GLY A 76 78.47 -34.55 73.34
N LEU A 77 78.38 -33.27 72.98
CA LEU A 77 79.36 -32.49 72.20
C LEU A 77 80.31 -31.77 73.17
N GLY A 78 81.05 -30.75 72.71
CA GLY A 78 81.96 -29.99 73.56
C GLY A 78 82.03 -28.51 73.23
N ASP A 79 82.38 -27.69 74.25
CA ASP A 79 82.36 -26.22 74.26
C ASP A 79 83.02 -25.53 73.04
N ASP A 80 83.92 -26.21 72.31
CA ASP A 80 84.63 -25.69 71.12
C ASP A 80 83.95 -26.03 69.77
N CYS A 81 82.96 -26.93 69.73
CA CYS A 81 82.16 -27.29 68.55
C CYS A 81 80.63 -27.21 68.74
N ASP A 82 80.19 -26.95 69.97
CA ASP A 82 78.82 -26.67 70.42
C ASP A 82 78.40 -25.23 70.06
N ASN A 83 77.16 -25.03 69.58
CA ASN A 83 76.60 -23.70 69.23
C ASN A 83 75.58 -23.16 70.25
N CYS A 84 75.29 -23.92 71.32
CA CYS A 84 74.49 -23.55 72.48
C CYS A 84 75.13 -24.02 73.81
N ILE A 85 76.37 -23.58 74.08
CA ILE A 85 77.30 -23.93 75.21
C ILE A 85 76.72 -23.90 76.65
N PHE A 86 75.42 -23.64 76.83
CA PHE A 86 74.72 -23.69 78.11
C PHE A 86 73.37 -24.45 78.10
N ASP A 87 72.86 -24.89 76.94
CA ASP A 87 71.44 -25.22 76.71
C ASP A 87 71.19 -26.43 75.74
N VAL A 88 71.84 -27.57 76.00
CA VAL A 88 71.61 -28.98 75.59
C VAL A 88 70.88 -29.19 74.25
N ASN A 89 71.62 -29.15 73.14
CA ASN A 89 71.10 -29.35 71.78
C ASN A 89 71.89 -30.37 70.89
N PRO A 90 71.90 -31.70 71.21
CA PRO A 90 72.75 -32.69 70.52
C PRO A 90 72.55 -32.94 69.02
N GLY A 91 71.66 -32.21 68.35
CA GLY A 91 71.50 -32.21 66.90
C GLY A 91 72.22 -31.06 66.19
N GLN A 92 72.65 -30.03 66.93
CA GLN A 92 73.28 -28.81 66.39
C GLN A 92 72.44 -28.11 65.31
N GLU A 93 71.11 -28.15 65.46
CA GLU A 93 70.20 -27.39 64.61
C GLU A 93 70.45 -25.87 64.76
N ASP A 94 70.49 -25.19 63.61
CA ASP A 94 70.91 -23.80 63.40
C ASP A 94 70.26 -23.37 62.07
N ALA A 95 69.04 -22.83 62.13
CA ALA A 95 68.13 -22.75 60.98
C ALA A 95 68.51 -21.65 59.97
N ASP A 96 69.05 -20.52 60.45
CA ASP A 96 69.50 -19.38 59.64
C ASP A 96 71.03 -19.34 59.43
N PHE A 97 71.77 -20.20 60.14
CA PHE A 97 73.24 -20.33 60.07
C PHE A 97 74.00 -19.10 60.59
N ASP A 98 73.43 -18.35 61.55
CA ASP A 98 74.09 -17.30 62.34
C ASP A 98 75.29 -17.84 63.15
N GLY A 99 75.18 -19.08 63.63
CA GLY A 99 76.16 -19.73 64.52
C GLY A 99 75.75 -19.80 66.00
N ILE A 100 74.49 -19.48 66.31
CA ILE A 100 73.79 -19.77 67.57
C ILE A 100 72.71 -20.82 67.25
N GLY A 101 72.64 -21.90 68.02
CA GLY A 101 71.69 -22.98 67.72
C GLY A 101 70.23 -22.69 68.11
N ASP A 102 69.29 -23.38 67.45
CA ASP A 102 67.83 -23.17 67.54
C ASP A 102 67.25 -23.19 68.98
N GLU A 103 67.86 -23.94 69.91
CA GLU A 103 67.38 -24.07 71.30
C GLU A 103 67.82 -22.88 72.18
N CYS A 104 68.85 -22.11 71.78
CA CYS A 104 69.35 -20.95 72.51
C CYS A 104 69.29 -19.61 71.75
N ASP A 105 68.96 -19.61 70.46
CA ASP A 105 68.62 -18.42 69.70
C ASP A 105 67.34 -17.72 70.22
N SER A 106 67.19 -16.43 69.90
CA SER A 106 66.05 -15.59 70.23
C SER A 106 65.64 -14.59 69.12
N CYS A 107 66.05 -14.81 67.86
CA CYS A 107 65.59 -14.11 66.66
C CYS A 107 66.01 -14.90 65.41
N THR A 108 65.32 -16.02 65.14
CA THR A 108 65.58 -16.85 63.95
C THR A 108 65.09 -16.11 62.71
N ASP A 109 65.99 -15.82 61.78
CA ASP A 109 65.80 -14.96 60.60
C ASP A 109 66.18 -15.76 59.34
N THR A 110 65.28 -16.64 58.89
CA THR A 110 65.55 -17.70 57.90
C THR A 110 66.05 -17.16 56.54
N ASP A 111 65.80 -15.89 56.21
CA ASP A 111 66.22 -15.30 54.93
C ASP A 111 67.16 -14.07 55.02
N GLY A 112 67.30 -13.47 56.21
CA GLY A 112 68.29 -12.45 56.53
C GLY A 112 67.86 -10.98 56.33
N ASP A 113 66.56 -10.68 56.33
CA ASP A 113 66.03 -9.32 56.16
C ASP A 113 66.09 -8.47 57.46
N GLY A 114 66.19 -9.10 58.63
CA GLY A 114 66.24 -8.48 59.96
C GLY A 114 64.93 -8.50 60.74
N PHE A 115 63.89 -9.16 60.21
CA PHE A 115 62.69 -9.60 60.91
C PHE A 115 62.81 -11.13 61.14
N GLY A 116 62.05 -11.70 62.08
CA GLY A 116 62.22 -13.10 62.49
C GLY A 116 60.92 -13.90 62.51
N ASP A 117 61.07 -15.21 62.28
CA ASP A 117 60.02 -16.14 61.90
C ASP A 117 58.82 -16.19 62.89
N PRO A 118 57.57 -16.23 62.40
CA PRO A 118 56.37 -16.44 63.21
C PRO A 118 56.34 -17.78 63.94
N GLY A 119 56.29 -17.72 65.27
CA GLY A 119 56.03 -18.86 66.15
C GLY A 119 57.00 -19.02 67.31
N PHE A 120 58.20 -18.44 67.20
CA PHE A 120 59.23 -18.51 68.24
C PHE A 120 58.86 -17.65 69.46
N LEU A 121 58.77 -18.30 70.63
CA LEU A 121 58.32 -17.65 71.86
C LEU A 121 59.46 -16.86 72.52
N ASN A 122 59.26 -15.54 72.65
CA ASN A 122 60.22 -14.57 73.17
C ASN A 122 61.28 -14.09 72.13
N ASN A 123 60.92 -14.06 70.85
CA ASN A 123 61.67 -13.35 69.82
C ASN A 123 61.95 -11.88 70.24
N THR A 124 63.16 -11.39 69.99
CA THR A 124 63.63 -10.02 70.30
C THR A 124 63.66 -9.06 69.10
N CYS A 125 63.54 -9.56 67.87
CA CYS A 125 63.29 -8.75 66.67
C CYS A 125 61.78 -8.62 66.39
N ALA A 126 61.40 -8.15 65.20
CA ALA A 126 60.00 -8.01 64.81
C ALA A 126 59.52 -9.28 64.08
N GLU A 127 58.27 -9.65 64.25
CA GLU A 127 57.66 -10.81 63.58
C GLU A 127 57.55 -10.54 62.07
N ASP A 128 58.15 -11.43 61.27
CA ASP A 128 58.10 -11.36 59.81
C ASP A 128 56.78 -11.90 59.25
N GLY A 129 56.24 -11.25 58.22
CA GLY A 129 55.08 -11.73 57.49
C GLY A 129 55.38 -12.71 56.34
N CYS A 130 56.63 -12.84 55.89
CA CYS A 130 57.02 -13.58 54.68
C CYS A 130 58.34 -14.38 54.81
N PRO A 131 58.42 -15.46 55.63
CA PRO A 131 59.68 -16.04 56.15
C PRO A 131 60.56 -16.85 55.17
N ALA A 132 60.67 -16.36 53.94
CA ALA A 132 61.43 -16.92 52.82
C ALA A 132 61.59 -15.90 51.66
N ASP A 133 61.34 -14.60 51.88
CA ASP A 133 61.44 -13.50 50.91
C ASP A 133 62.12 -12.27 51.54
N ALA A 134 63.46 -12.31 51.56
CA ALA A 134 64.39 -11.30 52.11
C ALA A 134 64.32 -9.88 51.48
N LEU A 135 63.23 -9.57 50.79
CA LEU A 135 62.93 -8.28 50.19
C LEU A 135 61.57 -7.71 50.66
N LYS A 136 60.71 -8.48 51.36
CA LYS A 136 59.31 -8.11 51.60
C LYS A 136 58.69 -8.69 52.90
N SER A 137 59.02 -8.11 54.05
CA SER A 137 58.53 -8.54 55.36
C SER A 137 57.03 -8.23 55.71
N ASP A 138 56.21 -7.85 54.72
CA ASP A 138 54.74 -7.74 54.83
C ASP A 138 54.13 -8.31 53.53
N PRO A 139 53.22 -9.31 53.57
CA PRO A 139 52.62 -9.91 52.37
C PRO A 139 51.96 -8.92 51.41
N GLY A 140 51.48 -7.77 51.89
CA GLY A 140 50.81 -6.77 51.04
C GLY A 140 49.51 -7.30 50.43
N VAL A 141 49.29 -7.02 49.15
CA VAL A 141 48.09 -7.41 48.38
C VAL A 141 48.38 -8.60 47.46
N CYS A 142 49.58 -8.65 46.87
CA CYS A 142 50.03 -9.74 45.99
C CYS A 142 50.58 -10.98 46.74
N GLY A 143 50.80 -10.89 48.05
CA GLY A 143 51.46 -11.92 48.84
C GLY A 143 52.99 -11.83 48.80
N CYS A 144 53.65 -12.77 49.49
CA CYS A 144 55.11 -12.90 49.53
C CYS A 144 55.67 -13.36 48.17
N GLY A 145 56.88 -12.93 47.81
CA GLY A 145 57.55 -13.27 46.55
C GLY A 145 57.07 -12.49 45.33
N VAL A 146 56.13 -11.56 45.50
CA VAL A 146 55.56 -10.72 44.42
C VAL A 146 55.50 -9.27 44.89
N ALA A 147 56.02 -8.35 44.07
CA ALA A 147 55.92 -6.92 44.34
C ALA A 147 54.48 -6.42 44.12
N ASP A 148 54.00 -5.53 45.00
CA ASP A 148 52.76 -4.78 44.78
C ASP A 148 53.00 -3.59 43.83
N ASP A 149 53.63 -3.87 42.68
CA ASP A 149 53.80 -2.91 41.59
C ASP A 149 52.45 -2.66 40.89
N ASP A 150 52.26 -1.43 40.42
CA ASP A 150 51.05 -0.91 39.76
C ASP A 150 51.55 -0.10 38.55
N SER A 151 51.56 -0.75 37.38
CA SER A 151 52.33 -0.33 36.21
C SER A 151 51.75 0.87 35.46
N ASP A 152 50.43 1.12 35.59
CA ASP A 152 49.75 2.27 34.96
C ASP A 152 49.11 3.26 35.96
N SER A 153 49.06 2.92 37.24
CA SER A 153 48.53 3.73 38.35
C SER A 153 47.00 3.84 38.42
N ASP A 154 46.27 2.81 37.97
CA ASP A 154 44.85 2.55 38.28
C ASP A 154 44.58 2.48 39.80
N GLY A 155 45.47 1.82 40.55
CA GLY A 155 45.31 1.50 41.97
C GLY A 155 45.13 0.00 42.26
N THR A 156 45.03 -0.83 41.23
CA THR A 156 45.07 -2.29 41.29
C THR A 156 46.49 -2.78 40.95
N PRO A 157 47.19 -3.51 41.84
CA PRO A 157 48.52 -4.02 41.51
C PRO A 157 48.49 -5.07 40.38
N ASP A 158 49.54 -5.09 39.55
CA ASP A 158 49.72 -5.93 38.34
C ASP A 158 49.40 -7.43 38.55
N CYS A 159 49.52 -7.92 39.79
CA CYS A 159 49.25 -9.30 40.17
C CYS A 159 47.76 -9.68 40.23
N ASN A 160 46.87 -8.69 40.33
CA ASN A 160 45.42 -8.83 40.45
C ASN A 160 44.67 -8.07 39.34
N ASP A 161 45.40 -7.48 38.40
CA ASP A 161 44.86 -6.74 37.27
C ASP A 161 44.90 -7.60 35.99
N GLY A 162 43.79 -7.64 35.26
CA GLY A 162 43.67 -8.29 33.97
C GLY A 162 44.25 -7.49 32.80
N CYS A 163 44.51 -6.18 33.01
CA CYS A 163 45.09 -5.27 32.04
C CYS A 163 46.21 -4.34 32.59
N PRO A 164 47.38 -4.86 33.07
CA PRO A 164 48.46 -4.11 33.75
C PRO A 164 49.24 -3.06 32.92
N SER A 165 48.54 -2.25 32.14
CA SER A 165 49.02 -1.24 31.18
C SER A 165 47.88 -0.35 30.61
N ASP A 166 46.62 -0.55 30.98
CA ASP A 166 45.48 0.29 30.61
C ASP A 166 44.75 0.83 31.85
N PRO A 167 45.05 2.06 32.32
CA PRO A 167 44.55 2.63 33.58
C PRO A 167 43.06 3.05 33.55
N ASN A 168 42.28 2.39 32.68
CA ASN A 168 40.85 2.55 32.50
C ASN A 168 40.09 1.20 32.60
N LYS A 169 40.81 0.06 32.61
CA LYS A 169 40.25 -1.30 32.64
C LYS A 169 41.05 -2.19 33.61
N ILE A 170 40.35 -2.84 34.54
CA ILE A 170 40.91 -3.90 35.41
C ILE A 170 40.65 -5.31 34.83
N ASP A 171 39.64 -5.43 33.94
CA ASP A 171 39.31 -6.66 33.21
C ASP A 171 39.34 -6.36 31.69
N PRO A 172 39.81 -7.30 30.84
CA PRO A 172 39.91 -7.06 29.40
C PRO A 172 38.60 -6.71 28.66
N GLY A 173 37.43 -7.09 29.19
CA GLY A 173 36.16 -6.87 28.52
C GLY A 173 36.00 -7.68 27.24
N ALA A 174 35.30 -7.12 26.25
CA ALA A 174 35.11 -7.72 24.92
C ALA A 174 36.21 -7.32 23.94
N CYS A 175 36.66 -6.06 24.01
CA CYS A 175 37.68 -5.49 23.10
C CYS A 175 39.13 -5.72 23.54
N GLY A 176 39.34 -6.33 24.70
CA GLY A 176 40.66 -6.44 25.32
C GLY A 176 41.13 -5.13 25.98
N CYS A 177 42.35 -5.16 26.48
CA CYS A 177 43.00 -4.01 27.11
C CYS A 177 43.39 -2.95 26.08
N GLY A 178 43.15 -1.67 26.37
CA GLY A 178 43.54 -0.52 25.53
C GLY A 178 42.51 -0.07 24.51
N ALA A 179 41.33 -0.70 24.46
CA ALA A 179 40.17 -0.29 23.67
C ALA A 179 38.93 -0.30 24.58
N ALA A 180 38.05 0.69 24.44
CA ALA A 180 36.78 0.73 25.17
C ALA A 180 35.84 -0.38 24.67
N ASP A 181 35.03 -0.94 25.57
CA ASP A 181 33.88 -1.78 25.19
C ASP A 181 32.67 -0.88 24.91
N ASP A 182 32.85 0.05 23.96
CA ASP A 182 31.76 0.85 23.43
C ASP A 182 30.90 -0.02 22.48
N ASP A 183 29.61 0.30 22.42
CA ASP A 183 28.52 -0.44 21.77
C ASP A 183 27.56 0.63 21.24
N THR A 184 27.80 1.07 20.00
CA THR A 184 27.37 2.38 19.49
C THR A 184 25.89 2.45 19.10
N ASP A 185 25.35 1.39 18.49
CA ASP A 185 23.94 1.20 18.14
C ASP A 185 23.13 0.43 19.22
N SER A 186 23.82 -0.26 20.15
CA SER A 186 23.26 -1.04 21.26
C SER A 186 22.69 -2.43 20.90
N ASP A 187 23.16 -3.09 19.84
CA ASP A 187 22.78 -4.49 19.51
C ASP A 187 23.17 -5.48 20.64
N GLY A 188 24.38 -5.32 21.20
CA GLY A 188 24.96 -6.16 22.25
C GLY A 188 26.34 -6.77 21.93
N VAL A 189 26.90 -6.51 20.75
CA VAL A 189 28.30 -6.68 20.36
C VAL A 189 29.01 -5.32 20.54
N ALA A 190 30.29 -5.34 20.91
CA ALA A 190 31.07 -4.11 21.05
C ALA A 190 31.74 -3.73 19.72
N ASP A 191 31.84 -2.43 19.41
CA ASP A 191 32.30 -1.83 18.12
C ASP A 191 33.61 -2.43 17.54
N CYS A 192 34.43 -3.04 18.40
CA CYS A 192 35.73 -3.65 18.10
C CYS A 192 35.65 -5.09 17.55
N ASN A 193 34.54 -5.78 17.78
CA ASN A 193 34.25 -7.17 17.39
C ASN A 193 33.04 -7.25 16.44
N ASP A 194 32.31 -6.16 16.30
CA ASP A 194 31.21 -6.01 15.36
C ASP A 194 31.71 -5.63 13.95
N PHE A 195 30.92 -6.00 12.95
CA PHE A 195 31.10 -5.68 11.53
C PHE A 195 30.23 -4.51 11.07
N CYS A 196 29.19 -4.14 11.81
CA CYS A 196 28.22 -3.11 11.44
C CYS A 196 28.07 -1.94 12.47
N PRO A 197 29.14 -1.29 13.02
CA PRO A 197 29.11 -0.64 14.36
C PRO A 197 28.37 0.70 14.51
N ASN A 198 27.34 0.92 13.70
CA ASN A 198 26.42 2.05 13.74
C ASN A 198 24.97 1.61 13.37
N ASP A 199 24.71 0.32 13.15
CA ASP A 199 23.39 -0.23 12.82
C ASP A 199 23.01 -1.38 13.75
N PHE A 200 21.75 -1.46 14.13
CA PHE A 200 21.28 -2.29 15.24
C PHE A 200 20.96 -3.71 14.75
N ASP A 201 21.95 -4.60 14.78
CA ASP A 201 21.87 -5.97 14.23
C ASP A 201 21.92 -7.12 15.29
N PRO A 202 21.04 -7.18 16.32
CA PRO A 202 21.13 -8.07 17.49
C PRO A 202 21.74 -9.48 17.31
N GLY A 203 23.07 -9.58 17.45
CA GLY A 203 23.87 -10.79 17.39
C GLY A 203 24.48 -11.14 16.03
N ASN A 204 24.74 -10.17 15.15
CA ASN A 204 25.30 -10.33 13.81
C ASN A 204 24.50 -11.31 12.91
N PRO A 205 23.26 -10.96 12.52
CA PRO A 205 22.58 -11.60 11.42
C PRO A 205 23.33 -11.31 10.12
N PHE A 206 23.63 -12.38 9.39
CA PHE A 206 23.92 -12.30 7.96
C PHE A 206 22.61 -11.96 7.25
N VAL A 207 22.22 -10.68 7.29
CA VAL A 207 21.32 -10.07 6.32
C VAL A 207 22.18 -9.78 5.08
N ASP A 208 21.64 -10.24 3.96
CA ASP A 208 22.23 -10.47 2.66
C ASP A 208 20.96 -10.45 1.78
N SER A 209 20.46 -9.22 1.56
CA SER A 209 19.06 -8.97 1.15
C SER A 209 18.78 -9.27 -0.32
N ASP A 210 19.80 -9.12 -1.17
CA ASP A 210 19.84 -9.55 -2.58
C ASP A 210 20.25 -11.03 -2.75
N GLY A 211 21.11 -11.54 -1.84
CA GLY A 211 21.60 -12.91 -1.80
C GLY A 211 22.97 -13.13 -2.45
N ASP A 212 23.77 -12.09 -2.70
CA ASP A 212 25.07 -12.20 -3.39
C ASP A 212 26.18 -12.85 -2.53
N GLY A 213 26.11 -12.69 -1.21
CA GLY A 213 27.09 -13.17 -0.23
C GLY A 213 27.96 -12.11 0.45
N VAL A 214 27.70 -10.82 0.22
CA VAL A 214 28.08 -9.68 1.05
C VAL A 214 26.98 -9.49 2.13
N GLN A 215 27.18 -8.61 3.12
CA GLN A 215 26.14 -8.25 4.11
C GLN A 215 25.72 -6.81 3.89
N ASP A 216 24.42 -6.51 3.99
CA ASP A 216 23.81 -5.19 3.72
C ASP A 216 24.61 -3.98 4.31
N CYS A 217 25.21 -4.14 5.50
CA CYS A 217 25.94 -3.07 6.19
C CYS A 217 27.36 -2.77 5.65
N ILE A 218 27.91 -3.67 4.82
CA ILE A 218 29.21 -3.54 4.15
C ILE A 218 29.11 -3.62 2.62
N ASP A 219 27.92 -3.90 2.11
CA ASP A 219 27.61 -3.79 0.70
C ASP A 219 27.38 -2.32 0.29
N PHE A 220 27.55 -2.05 -1.00
CA PHE A 220 27.25 -0.77 -1.64
C PHE A 220 25.87 -0.76 -2.29
N CYS A 221 25.28 -1.92 -2.62
CA CYS A 221 24.00 -2.02 -3.31
C CYS A 221 23.06 -3.10 -2.73
N PRO A 222 22.64 -3.02 -1.43
CA PRO A 222 22.07 -4.15 -0.67
C PRO A 222 20.79 -4.81 -1.20
N ASP A 223 20.15 -4.23 -2.21
CA ASP A 223 18.92 -4.71 -2.84
C ASP A 223 19.15 -5.22 -4.29
N ASP A 224 20.38 -5.18 -4.84
CA ASP A 224 20.70 -5.56 -6.22
C ASP A 224 21.94 -6.49 -6.35
N PHE A 225 21.69 -7.69 -6.87
CA PHE A 225 22.58 -8.86 -6.85
C PHE A 225 23.91 -8.68 -7.62
N ASP A 226 24.98 -8.26 -6.92
CA ASP A 226 26.29 -7.87 -7.51
C ASP A 226 27.49 -8.87 -7.39
N PRO A 227 27.27 -10.20 -7.17
CA PRO A 227 28.25 -11.24 -6.80
C PRO A 227 29.72 -10.86 -6.53
N GLY A 228 29.94 -10.20 -5.39
CA GLY A 228 31.22 -9.95 -4.76
C GLY A 228 31.74 -8.55 -4.97
N ASN A 229 30.86 -7.54 -4.98
CA ASN A 229 31.14 -6.15 -5.31
C ASN A 229 31.67 -5.99 -6.74
N LEU A 230 30.93 -6.52 -7.71
CA LEU A 230 31.33 -6.62 -9.12
C LEU A 230 30.86 -5.42 -9.96
N PHE A 231 31.30 -4.21 -9.59
CA PHE A 231 31.25 -2.96 -10.37
C PHE A 231 30.65 -3.08 -11.79
N VAL A 232 29.32 -2.99 -11.88
CA VAL A 232 28.63 -2.71 -13.14
C VAL A 232 28.62 -1.20 -13.31
N ASP A 233 29.01 -0.75 -14.50
CA ASP A 233 29.31 0.64 -14.89
C ASP A 233 28.90 0.69 -16.37
N THR A 234 27.60 0.85 -16.60
CA THR A 234 26.93 0.55 -17.87
C THR A 234 27.31 1.52 -18.99
N ASP A 235 27.46 2.80 -18.67
CA ASP A 235 27.87 3.84 -19.61
C ASP A 235 29.41 4.07 -19.68
N GLY A 236 30.16 3.67 -18.65
CA GLY A 236 31.60 3.83 -18.51
C GLY A 236 32.07 5.15 -17.85
N ASP A 237 31.19 5.78 -17.08
CA ASP A 237 31.36 7.00 -16.27
C ASP A 237 32.40 6.83 -15.14
N GLY A 238 32.26 5.75 -14.35
CA GLY A 238 33.04 5.48 -13.14
C GLY A 238 32.27 5.54 -11.81
N VAL A 239 30.97 5.81 -11.82
CA VAL A 239 30.00 5.38 -10.78
C VAL A 239 29.55 3.93 -11.07
N GLN A 240 28.80 3.31 -10.16
CA GLN A 240 28.26 1.95 -10.29
C GLN A 240 26.74 2.06 -10.47
N ASP A 241 26.13 1.29 -11.37
CA ASP A 241 24.72 1.44 -11.80
C ASP A 241 23.72 1.65 -10.63
N CYS A 242 23.82 0.84 -9.58
CA CYS A 242 22.96 0.89 -8.38
C CYS A 242 23.25 2.08 -7.41
N LEU A 243 24.25 2.91 -7.72
CA LEU A 243 24.57 4.20 -7.08
C LEU A 243 24.50 5.37 -8.08
N ASP A 244 24.11 5.12 -9.32
CA ASP A 244 24.05 6.08 -10.40
C ASP A 244 22.63 6.63 -10.58
N ASN A 245 22.51 7.93 -10.79
CA ASN A 245 21.24 8.61 -11.09
C ASN A 245 21.02 8.82 -12.60
N CYS A 246 21.94 8.38 -13.46
CA CYS A 246 21.82 8.34 -14.92
C CYS A 246 22.53 7.13 -15.57
N VAL A 247 22.19 5.91 -15.15
CA VAL A 247 22.79 4.60 -15.56
C VAL A 247 23.18 4.43 -17.05
N ASP A 248 22.49 5.10 -17.98
CA ASP A 248 22.72 5.05 -19.44
C ASP A 248 23.49 6.28 -20.03
N ASP A 249 23.71 7.38 -19.28
CA ASP A 249 23.99 8.73 -19.82
C ASP A 249 25.10 9.59 -19.12
N ALA A 250 26.11 8.93 -18.54
CA ALA A 250 27.46 9.38 -18.17
C ALA A 250 27.61 10.81 -17.60
N ASN A 251 27.40 10.94 -16.28
CA ASN A 251 27.36 12.19 -15.53
C ASN A 251 28.29 12.26 -14.27
N PRO A 252 29.64 12.14 -14.36
CA PRO A 252 30.51 11.68 -13.24
C PRO A 252 30.70 12.62 -12.02
N GLY A 253 29.84 13.62 -11.86
CA GLY A 253 29.67 14.41 -10.65
C GLY A 253 28.45 14.03 -9.80
N GLN A 254 27.57 13.15 -10.30
CA GLN A 254 26.19 12.93 -9.82
C GLN A 254 25.50 14.25 -9.49
N GLU A 255 25.52 15.16 -10.46
CA GLU A 255 24.79 16.42 -10.37
C GLU A 255 23.28 16.15 -10.53
N ASP A 256 22.52 16.69 -9.59
CA ASP A 256 21.08 16.55 -9.37
C ASP A 256 20.61 17.92 -8.85
N GLY A 257 19.78 18.61 -9.64
CA GLY A 257 19.53 20.05 -9.51
C GLY A 257 18.56 20.43 -8.38
N ASP A 258 17.63 19.55 -8.05
CA ASP A 258 16.48 19.78 -7.16
C ASP A 258 16.26 18.70 -6.09
N SER A 259 17.03 17.60 -6.15
CA SER A 259 17.10 16.48 -5.21
C SER A 259 15.95 15.50 -5.30
N ASP A 260 15.61 15.07 -6.52
CA ASP A 260 14.53 14.13 -6.82
C ASP A 260 14.96 12.65 -6.90
N GLY A 261 16.18 12.39 -7.35
CA GLY A 261 16.78 11.06 -7.51
C GLY A 261 17.33 10.75 -8.90
N ILE A 262 17.02 11.57 -9.91
CA ILE A 262 17.53 11.50 -11.28
C ILE A 262 18.67 12.54 -11.45
N GLY A 263 19.51 12.41 -12.48
CA GLY A 263 20.67 13.30 -12.69
C GLY A 263 20.50 14.32 -13.82
N ASP A 264 21.13 15.49 -13.66
CA ASP A 264 21.22 16.65 -14.59
C ASP A 264 21.48 16.31 -16.09
N ALA A 265 21.92 15.08 -16.40
CA ALA A 265 22.29 14.62 -17.74
C ALA A 265 21.19 13.82 -18.46
N CYS A 266 20.38 13.05 -17.72
CA CYS A 266 19.29 12.22 -18.22
C CYS A 266 17.90 12.74 -17.81
N ASP A 267 17.85 13.68 -16.86
CA ASP A 267 16.64 14.34 -16.41
C ASP A 267 16.02 15.26 -17.48
N VAL A 268 14.69 15.23 -17.56
CA VAL A 268 13.86 16.05 -18.45
C VAL A 268 13.45 17.39 -17.82
N CYS A 269 13.55 17.54 -16.50
CA CYS A 269 13.33 18.79 -15.76
C CYS A 269 14.40 19.12 -14.68
N PRO A 270 15.70 19.35 -15.03
CA PRO A 270 16.88 19.55 -14.12
C PRO A 270 16.89 20.66 -13.04
N VAL A 271 15.73 21.14 -12.60
CA VAL A 271 15.54 22.22 -11.60
C VAL A 271 14.15 22.19 -10.90
N GLU A 272 13.21 21.29 -11.23
CA GLU A 272 11.82 21.29 -10.70
C GLU A 272 11.23 19.89 -10.31
N PHE A 273 12.00 18.94 -9.78
CA PHE A 273 11.59 17.72 -9.03
C PHE A 273 10.39 16.95 -9.63
N ASP A 274 10.64 15.92 -10.43
CA ASP A 274 9.60 15.10 -11.06
C ASP A 274 9.95 13.60 -11.25
N PRO A 275 10.18 12.81 -10.16
CA PRO A 275 10.78 11.45 -10.21
C PRO A 275 10.12 10.34 -11.05
N GLY A 276 9.07 10.66 -11.81
CA GLY A 276 8.47 9.79 -12.82
C GLY A 276 8.99 10.05 -14.25
N GLN A 277 9.74 11.12 -14.50
CA GLN A 277 10.19 11.58 -15.83
C GLN A 277 9.06 11.60 -16.88
N GLU A 278 7.91 12.17 -16.51
CA GLU A 278 6.71 12.21 -17.36
C GLU A 278 6.90 13.25 -18.49
N ASP A 279 7.04 12.82 -19.74
CA ASP A 279 7.06 13.68 -20.96
C ASP A 279 5.96 13.20 -21.92
N THR A 280 4.80 13.87 -21.89
CA THR A 280 3.56 13.41 -22.53
C THR A 280 3.57 13.52 -24.07
N ASP A 281 4.37 14.42 -24.67
CA ASP A 281 4.43 14.58 -26.13
C ASP A 281 5.80 14.35 -26.79
N ILE A 282 6.81 14.06 -25.98
CA ILE A 282 8.14 13.57 -26.34
C ILE A 282 8.96 14.65 -27.05
N ASP A 283 9.04 15.83 -26.41
CA ASP A 283 9.82 16.98 -26.85
C ASP A 283 11.22 17.07 -26.21
N GLY A 284 11.40 16.45 -25.04
CA GLY A 284 12.61 16.52 -24.23
C GLY A 284 12.56 17.62 -23.15
N VAL A 285 11.37 17.94 -22.67
CA VAL A 285 11.08 18.73 -21.46
C VAL A 285 9.92 18.03 -20.76
N GLY A 286 10.06 17.72 -19.46
CA GLY A 286 9.03 16.99 -18.72
C GLY A 286 7.79 17.84 -18.39
N ASP A 287 6.64 17.18 -18.23
CA ASP A 287 5.33 17.74 -17.92
C ASP A 287 5.33 18.64 -16.67
N ALA A 288 6.29 18.45 -15.75
CA ALA A 288 6.48 19.26 -14.55
C ALA A 288 7.07 20.65 -14.82
N CYS A 289 7.87 20.82 -15.87
CA CYS A 289 8.55 22.07 -16.22
C CYS A 289 8.23 22.59 -17.64
N ASP A 290 7.46 21.85 -18.43
CA ASP A 290 6.88 22.27 -19.69
C ASP A 290 5.68 23.23 -19.49
N ASN A 291 5.59 24.28 -20.31
CA ASN A 291 4.47 25.22 -20.34
C ASN A 291 3.39 24.86 -21.39
N CYS A 292 3.52 23.74 -22.11
CA CYS A 292 2.49 23.12 -22.95
C CYS A 292 2.47 21.56 -22.94
N PRO A 293 2.31 20.82 -21.81
CA PRO A 293 2.45 19.34 -21.67
C PRO A 293 1.57 18.43 -22.57
N GLY A 294 1.70 18.53 -23.89
CA GLY A 294 0.78 17.98 -24.88
C GLY A 294 0.76 18.76 -26.21
N THR A 295 1.69 19.70 -26.45
CA THR A 295 1.85 20.49 -27.68
C THR A 295 3.31 20.92 -27.96
N PHE A 296 4.26 19.98 -27.97
CA PHE A 296 5.62 20.00 -28.57
C PHE A 296 6.19 21.41 -28.87
N ASN A 297 6.89 21.96 -27.89
CA ASN A 297 7.35 23.34 -27.78
C ASN A 297 8.81 23.43 -27.23
N PRO A 298 9.76 22.61 -27.73
CA PRO A 298 10.94 22.23 -26.97
C PRO A 298 11.87 23.38 -26.62
N ALA A 299 12.57 23.20 -25.48
CA ALA A 299 13.49 24.13 -24.85
C ALA A 299 14.08 25.19 -25.81
N PRO A 300 13.65 26.46 -25.68
CA PRO A 300 13.66 27.14 -24.39
C PRO A 300 12.26 27.56 -23.89
N GLN A 301 11.20 26.77 -24.11
CA GLN A 301 9.92 26.88 -23.38
C GLN A 301 9.35 28.32 -23.42
N ALA A 302 8.89 28.73 -24.60
CA ALA A 302 8.62 30.12 -24.91
C ALA A 302 7.27 30.60 -24.34
N ASP A 303 7.31 31.60 -23.45
CA ASP A 303 6.16 32.37 -22.98
C ASP A 303 6.45 33.87 -23.23
N ALA A 304 5.65 34.52 -24.09
CA ALA A 304 5.86 35.90 -24.51
C ALA A 304 5.33 36.99 -23.55
N ASP A 305 4.45 36.66 -22.59
CA ASP A 305 3.81 37.67 -21.73
C ASP A 305 3.85 37.39 -20.22
N GLY A 306 4.13 36.16 -19.80
CA GLY A 306 4.47 35.75 -18.44
C GLY A 306 3.31 35.18 -17.64
N ASP A 307 2.32 34.54 -18.29
CA ASP A 307 1.13 33.98 -17.64
C ASP A 307 1.30 32.49 -17.23
N GLY A 308 2.27 31.78 -17.82
CA GLY A 308 2.61 30.40 -17.49
C GLY A 308 2.18 29.36 -18.52
N VAL A 309 1.52 29.75 -19.61
CA VAL A 309 1.21 28.88 -20.77
C VAL A 309 2.06 29.29 -21.98
N GLY A 310 2.56 28.32 -22.75
CA GLY A 310 3.49 28.59 -23.84
C GLY A 310 2.88 29.15 -25.13
N ASP A 311 3.70 29.92 -25.88
CA ASP A 311 3.38 30.59 -27.16
C ASP A 311 2.75 29.65 -28.22
N ASP A 312 3.04 28.34 -28.17
CA ASP A 312 2.58 27.35 -29.15
C ASP A 312 1.26 26.63 -28.75
N CYS A 313 0.85 26.67 -27.47
CA CYS A 313 -0.45 26.15 -27.00
C CYS A 313 -1.43 27.24 -26.52
N ASP A 314 -0.95 28.43 -26.15
CA ASP A 314 -1.81 29.57 -25.79
C ASP A 314 -2.59 30.10 -27.01
N GLY A 315 -3.90 30.27 -26.83
CA GLY A 315 -4.78 30.88 -27.82
C GLY A 315 -4.64 32.42 -27.93
N CYS A 316 -3.90 33.07 -27.04
CA CYS A 316 -3.75 34.52 -26.92
C CYS A 316 -2.33 35.09 -26.61
N PRO A 317 -1.20 34.68 -27.27
CA PRO A 317 0.21 34.90 -26.82
C PRO A 317 0.74 36.36 -26.74
N ALA A 318 0.05 37.22 -26.01
CA ALA A 318 0.28 38.65 -25.76
C ALA A 318 -0.74 39.30 -24.78
N ASP A 319 -1.62 38.53 -24.13
CA ASP A 319 -2.54 39.00 -23.06
C ASP A 319 -2.43 38.10 -21.81
N PRO A 320 -1.59 38.47 -20.79
CA PRO A 320 -1.30 37.67 -19.59
C PRO A 320 -2.44 37.66 -18.55
N ASN A 321 -3.66 37.51 -19.06
CA ASN A 321 -4.93 37.44 -18.34
C ASN A 321 -5.88 36.44 -19.03
N LYS A 322 -5.47 35.81 -20.14
CA LYS A 322 -6.28 34.91 -20.96
C LYS A 322 -5.41 33.94 -21.76
N THR A 323 -5.53 32.66 -21.46
CA THR A 323 -4.94 31.57 -22.27
C THR A 323 -5.81 31.15 -23.47
N VAL A 324 -7.01 31.74 -23.59
CA VAL A 324 -8.01 31.40 -24.62
C VAL A 324 -8.78 32.66 -25.07
N PRO A 325 -9.05 32.85 -26.38
CA PRO A 325 -9.88 33.95 -26.88
C PRO A 325 -11.31 33.92 -26.34
N GLY A 326 -11.60 34.76 -25.34
CA GLY A 326 -12.96 35.03 -24.86
C GLY A 326 -13.86 35.71 -25.90
N ALA A 327 -15.09 36.05 -25.50
CA ALA A 327 -16.07 36.70 -26.40
C ALA A 327 -15.59 38.05 -26.97
N CYS A 328 -14.72 38.76 -26.26
CA CYS A 328 -14.04 39.97 -26.71
C CYS A 328 -12.71 39.72 -27.45
N GLY A 329 -12.26 38.47 -27.57
CA GLY A 329 -10.92 38.10 -28.02
C GLY A 329 -9.83 38.39 -26.99
N CYS A 330 -8.57 38.37 -27.42
CA CYS A 330 -7.39 38.67 -26.59
C CYS A 330 -7.21 40.19 -26.39
N GLY A 331 -6.66 40.61 -25.26
CA GLY A 331 -6.30 41.98 -24.92
C GLY A 331 -7.47 42.86 -24.46
N VAL A 332 -8.65 42.27 -24.26
CA VAL A 332 -9.89 42.95 -23.83
C VAL A 332 -10.65 42.04 -22.87
N ALA A 333 -10.74 42.40 -21.60
CA ALA A 333 -11.47 41.59 -20.61
C ALA A 333 -12.95 41.42 -20.97
N ASP A 334 -13.49 40.22 -20.78
CA ASP A 334 -14.92 39.90 -20.95
C ASP A 334 -15.74 40.41 -19.74
N THR A 335 -15.62 41.71 -19.46
CA THR A 335 -16.42 42.38 -18.42
C THR A 335 -17.84 42.51 -18.92
N ASP A 336 -18.79 42.07 -18.10
CA ASP A 336 -20.23 42.31 -18.24
C ASP A 336 -20.62 43.25 -17.09
N THR A 337 -20.81 44.53 -17.40
CA THR A 337 -20.96 45.60 -16.40
C THR A 337 -22.31 45.58 -15.66
N ASP A 338 -23.36 44.98 -16.24
CA ASP A 338 -24.70 44.95 -15.65
C ASP A 338 -25.30 43.55 -15.43
N SER A 339 -24.61 42.51 -15.91
CA SER A 339 -24.92 41.07 -15.73
C SER A 339 -26.11 40.56 -16.55
N ASP A 340 -26.23 41.04 -17.79
CA ASP A 340 -27.16 40.59 -18.85
C ASP A 340 -26.75 39.23 -19.48
N GLY A 341 -25.45 38.91 -19.44
CA GLY A 341 -24.83 37.77 -20.11
C GLY A 341 -24.02 38.14 -21.36
N THR A 342 -24.00 39.42 -21.76
CA THR A 342 -23.27 39.92 -22.92
C THR A 342 -22.14 40.87 -22.51
N PRO A 343 -20.85 40.51 -22.69
CA PRO A 343 -19.74 41.38 -22.34
C PRO A 343 -19.75 42.74 -23.08
N ASP A 344 -19.32 43.79 -22.37
CA ASP A 344 -19.30 45.23 -22.75
C ASP A 344 -18.74 45.52 -24.16
N CYS A 345 -17.90 44.63 -24.69
CA CYS A 345 -17.29 44.74 -26.01
C CYS A 345 -18.25 44.41 -27.18
N ASN A 346 -19.25 43.57 -26.90
CA ASN A 346 -20.23 43.07 -27.86
C ASN A 346 -21.64 43.64 -27.62
N ASP A 347 -21.91 44.11 -26.40
CA ASP A 347 -23.17 44.74 -26.05
C ASP A 347 -23.28 46.20 -26.57
N GLY A 348 -24.47 46.56 -27.07
CA GLY A 348 -24.84 47.91 -27.46
C GLY A 348 -25.33 48.82 -26.32
N CYS A 349 -25.54 48.30 -25.10
CA CYS A 349 -26.09 49.02 -23.96
C CYS A 349 -25.51 48.63 -22.56
N PRO A 350 -24.19 48.73 -22.28
CA PRO A 350 -23.54 48.02 -21.13
C PRO A 350 -23.84 48.52 -19.70
N ASN A 351 -25.03 49.07 -19.46
CA ASN A 351 -25.58 49.59 -18.21
C ASN A 351 -27.13 49.39 -18.15
N ASP A 352 -27.73 48.54 -18.99
CA ASP A 352 -29.17 48.23 -19.09
C ASP A 352 -29.40 46.70 -19.23
N PRO A 353 -29.47 45.94 -18.11
CA PRO A 353 -29.50 44.47 -18.12
C PRO A 353 -30.85 43.87 -18.55
N ALA A 354 -31.58 44.59 -19.41
CA ALA A 354 -32.76 44.15 -20.11
C ALA A 354 -32.58 44.21 -21.64
N LYS A 355 -31.40 44.65 -22.14
CA LYS A 355 -31.15 44.87 -23.57
C LYS A 355 -29.66 44.78 -23.98
N ILE A 356 -29.33 43.76 -24.75
CA ILE A 356 -28.09 43.68 -25.55
C ILE A 356 -27.94 44.74 -26.68
N ALA A 357 -28.94 45.60 -26.88
CA ALA A 357 -28.99 46.57 -27.99
C ALA A 357 -30.00 47.71 -27.75
N PRO A 358 -29.75 48.96 -28.23
CA PRO A 358 -30.60 50.11 -27.90
C PRO A 358 -32.08 50.08 -28.32
N GLY A 359 -32.50 49.20 -29.23
CA GLY A 359 -33.89 49.16 -29.72
C GLY A 359 -34.32 50.48 -30.40
N ALA A 360 -35.59 50.87 -30.19
CA ALA A 360 -36.18 52.11 -30.70
C ALA A 360 -36.28 53.22 -29.64
N CYS A 361 -36.35 52.85 -28.35
CA CYS A 361 -36.39 53.76 -27.20
C CYS A 361 -35.00 54.16 -26.66
N GLY A 362 -33.94 53.45 -27.05
CA GLY A 362 -32.62 53.54 -26.42
C GLY A 362 -32.46 52.55 -25.25
N CYS A 363 -31.25 52.51 -24.69
CA CYS A 363 -30.96 51.79 -23.45
C CYS A 363 -31.69 52.43 -22.25
N GLY A 364 -32.13 51.62 -21.29
CA GLY A 364 -32.77 52.01 -20.03
C GLY A 364 -34.27 52.27 -20.13
N VAL A 365 -34.90 52.00 -21.28
CA VAL A 365 -36.33 52.20 -21.53
C VAL A 365 -36.85 51.06 -22.42
N ALA A 366 -37.75 50.23 -21.90
CA ALA A 366 -38.32 49.12 -22.65
C ALA A 366 -39.03 49.58 -23.94
N ASP A 367 -38.87 48.83 -25.03
CA ASP A 367 -39.59 49.03 -26.30
C ASP A 367 -41.04 48.49 -26.24
N THR A 368 -41.72 48.69 -25.10
CA THR A 368 -43.11 48.30 -24.91
C THR A 368 -44.01 49.09 -25.84
N ASP A 369 -44.96 48.40 -26.46
CA ASP A 369 -46.05 48.95 -27.27
C ASP A 369 -47.36 48.52 -26.60
N THR A 370 -47.90 49.39 -25.74
CA THR A 370 -48.96 49.05 -24.77
C THR A 370 -50.32 48.77 -25.41
N ASP A 371 -50.57 49.29 -26.62
CA ASP A 371 -51.82 49.05 -27.36
C ASP A 371 -51.67 48.28 -28.68
N SER A 372 -50.43 48.04 -29.13
CA SER A 372 -50.06 47.32 -30.36
C SER A 372 -50.36 48.07 -31.67
N ASP A 373 -50.26 49.41 -31.66
CA ASP A 373 -50.20 50.30 -32.84
C ASP A 373 -49.03 49.97 -33.79
N GLY A 374 -47.89 49.55 -33.23
CA GLY A 374 -46.60 49.43 -33.92
C GLY A 374 -45.58 50.51 -33.54
N THR A 375 -45.93 51.40 -32.61
CA THR A 375 -45.08 52.49 -32.11
C THR A 375 -44.86 52.34 -30.60
N PRO A 376 -43.63 52.04 -30.12
CA PRO A 376 -43.38 51.91 -28.69
C PRO A 376 -43.71 53.17 -27.88
N ASP A 377 -44.21 52.99 -26.65
CA ASP A 377 -44.74 54.00 -25.72
C ASP A 377 -43.82 55.22 -25.54
N CYS A 378 -42.50 55.04 -25.67
CA CYS A 378 -41.48 56.08 -25.54
C CYS A 378 -41.48 57.11 -26.70
N ASN A 379 -42.00 56.71 -27.86
CA ASN A 379 -42.03 57.47 -29.11
C ASN A 379 -43.47 57.84 -29.53
N ASP A 380 -44.47 57.26 -28.88
CA ASP A 380 -45.88 57.51 -29.13
C ASP A 380 -46.45 58.70 -28.31
N GLY A 381 -47.31 59.49 -28.95
CA GLY A 381 -48.09 60.55 -28.31
C GLY A 381 -49.40 60.08 -27.65
N CYS A 382 -49.84 58.84 -27.85
CA CYS A 382 -51.07 58.28 -27.31
C CYS A 382 -51.01 56.77 -26.90
N PRO A 383 -50.15 56.34 -25.95
CA PRO A 383 -49.79 54.91 -25.74
C PRO A 383 -50.87 53.95 -25.19
N ASN A 384 -52.15 54.25 -25.41
CA ASN A 384 -53.34 53.50 -25.02
C ASN A 384 -54.48 53.66 -26.08
N ASP A 385 -54.18 54.12 -27.31
CA ASP A 385 -55.11 54.33 -28.43
C ASP A 385 -54.55 53.73 -29.74
N PRO A 386 -54.84 52.44 -30.04
CA PRO A 386 -54.27 51.71 -31.17
C PRO A 386 -54.80 52.14 -32.55
N ALA A 387 -55.39 53.33 -32.63
CA ALA A 387 -55.78 54.02 -33.84
C ALA A 387 -54.98 55.32 -34.09
N LYS A 388 -54.11 55.75 -33.17
CA LYS A 388 -53.38 57.03 -33.28
C LYS A 388 -52.02 57.03 -32.57
N THR A 389 -50.96 57.32 -33.33
CA THR A 389 -49.64 57.67 -32.76
C THR A 389 -49.52 59.12 -32.22
N MET A 390 -50.59 59.94 -32.31
CA MET A 390 -50.60 61.34 -31.85
C MET A 390 -52.03 61.82 -31.51
N PRO A 391 -52.21 62.73 -30.52
CA PRO A 391 -53.55 63.12 -30.02
C PRO A 391 -54.53 63.81 -30.97
N GLY A 392 -54.17 64.12 -32.22
CA GLY A 392 -55.09 64.75 -33.18
C GLY A 392 -55.70 66.08 -32.70
N ILE A 393 -57.01 66.24 -32.91
CA ILE A 393 -57.84 67.38 -32.49
C ILE A 393 -58.74 66.97 -31.30
N CYS A 394 -59.23 65.74 -31.29
CA CYS A 394 -60.13 65.18 -30.27
C CYS A 394 -59.43 64.54 -29.06
N GLY A 395 -58.10 64.41 -29.08
CA GLY A 395 -57.34 63.65 -28.09
C GLY A 395 -57.15 62.18 -28.49
N CYS A 396 -56.49 61.42 -27.63
CA CYS A 396 -56.40 59.96 -27.73
C CYS A 396 -57.74 59.31 -27.34
N GLY A 397 -58.09 58.19 -27.98
CA GLY A 397 -59.27 57.37 -27.70
C GLY A 397 -60.57 57.87 -28.35
N VAL A 398 -60.52 58.95 -29.13
CA VAL A 398 -61.68 59.54 -29.83
C VAL A 398 -61.26 59.88 -31.27
N ALA A 399 -61.91 59.27 -32.26
CA ALA A 399 -61.59 59.53 -33.67
C ALA A 399 -61.79 61.00 -34.05
N ASP A 400 -60.88 61.55 -34.86
CA ASP A 400 -61.00 62.90 -35.45
C ASP A 400 -61.95 62.90 -36.66
N THR A 401 -63.14 62.31 -36.48
CA THR A 401 -64.20 62.28 -37.48
C THR A 401 -64.84 63.65 -37.62
N ASP A 402 -65.21 64.00 -38.85
CA ASP A 402 -66.01 65.16 -39.24
C ASP A 402 -67.18 64.56 -40.04
N SER A 403 -68.26 64.23 -39.33
CA SER A 403 -69.32 63.32 -39.80
C SER A 403 -70.26 63.95 -40.84
N ASP A 404 -70.39 65.27 -40.85
CA ASP A 404 -71.25 66.02 -41.79
C ASP A 404 -70.46 66.82 -42.85
N SER A 405 -69.14 66.99 -42.65
CA SER A 405 -68.21 67.76 -43.50
C SER A 405 -68.37 69.29 -43.45
N ASP A 406 -68.81 69.84 -42.32
CA ASP A 406 -68.76 71.26 -41.96
C ASP A 406 -67.32 71.80 -41.83
N GLY A 407 -66.42 70.98 -41.27
CA GLY A 407 -65.02 71.34 -40.99
C GLY A 407 -64.64 71.42 -39.51
N VAL A 408 -65.58 71.18 -38.59
CA VAL A 408 -65.34 70.90 -37.17
C VAL A 408 -65.42 69.38 -36.93
N ALA A 409 -64.53 68.83 -36.12
CA ALA A 409 -64.57 67.41 -35.76
C ALA A 409 -65.64 67.14 -34.67
N ASP A 410 -66.33 66.00 -34.76
CA ASP A 410 -67.50 65.58 -33.96
C ASP A 410 -67.38 65.80 -32.44
N CYS A 411 -66.15 65.75 -31.92
CA CYS A 411 -65.83 65.94 -30.50
C CYS A 411 -65.88 67.41 -30.00
N ASN A 412 -65.82 68.37 -30.92
CA ASN A 412 -65.83 69.83 -30.67
C ASN A 412 -66.98 70.54 -31.42
N ASP A 413 -67.74 69.82 -32.22
CA ASP A 413 -68.94 70.29 -32.90
C ASP A 413 -70.15 70.25 -31.92
N ASN A 414 -71.06 71.21 -32.06
CA ASN A 414 -72.31 71.23 -31.32
C ASN A 414 -73.35 70.27 -31.92
N CYS A 415 -73.28 70.00 -33.24
CA CYS A 415 -74.27 69.24 -33.97
C CYS A 415 -73.68 68.19 -34.95
N PRO A 416 -73.02 67.10 -34.46
CA PRO A 416 -72.20 66.14 -35.23
C PRO A 416 -72.89 65.22 -36.26
N GLY A 417 -73.91 65.74 -36.97
CA GLY A 417 -74.64 65.03 -38.01
C GLY A 417 -75.21 65.94 -39.10
N GLU A 418 -75.36 67.25 -38.86
CA GLU A 418 -75.69 68.24 -39.89
C GLU A 418 -75.42 69.70 -39.39
N PRO A 419 -75.04 70.65 -40.28
CA PRO A 419 -74.16 71.77 -39.89
C PRO A 419 -74.74 72.78 -38.89
N ASP A 420 -73.84 73.51 -38.21
CA ASP A 420 -74.13 74.61 -37.27
C ASP A 420 -74.81 75.83 -37.95
N VAL A 421 -76.11 75.71 -38.27
CA VAL A 421 -76.96 76.76 -38.84
C VAL A 421 -78.17 77.10 -37.95
N ASP A 422 -78.61 78.36 -38.04
CA ASP A 422 -79.84 78.91 -37.45
C ASP A 422 -80.65 79.53 -38.62
N SER A 423 -81.73 78.86 -39.01
CA SER A 423 -82.47 79.13 -40.25
C SER A 423 -83.48 80.28 -40.17
N ASP A 424 -83.98 80.65 -38.99
CA ASP A 424 -84.96 81.72 -38.82
C ASP A 424 -84.51 82.91 -37.95
N GLY A 425 -83.39 82.78 -37.22
CA GLY A 425 -82.71 83.83 -36.49
C GLY A 425 -83.17 84.02 -35.05
N ASP A 426 -83.80 83.01 -34.45
CA ASP A 426 -84.21 82.94 -33.04
C ASP A 426 -83.01 82.94 -32.07
N GLY A 427 -81.88 82.35 -32.47
CA GLY A 427 -80.68 82.15 -31.65
C GLY A 427 -80.48 80.72 -31.14
N THR A 428 -81.30 79.78 -31.62
CA THR A 428 -81.14 78.33 -31.46
C THR A 428 -80.69 77.73 -32.80
N LEU A 429 -79.78 76.75 -32.79
CA LEU A 429 -79.32 76.06 -34.01
C LEU A 429 -80.37 75.02 -34.45
N ASP A 430 -80.56 74.83 -35.76
CA ASP A 430 -81.61 73.99 -36.38
C ASP A 430 -81.63 72.55 -35.85
N CYS A 431 -80.47 72.02 -35.51
CA CYS A 431 -80.24 70.69 -34.91
C CYS A 431 -80.70 70.58 -33.43
N ALA A 432 -80.79 71.70 -32.72
CA ALA A 432 -81.24 71.82 -31.33
C ALA A 432 -82.62 72.50 -31.21
N ASP A 433 -83.09 73.17 -32.25
CA ASP A 433 -84.44 73.73 -32.37
C ASP A 433 -85.42 72.67 -32.88
N GLY A 434 -86.49 72.44 -32.12
CA GLY A 434 -87.54 71.54 -32.57
C GLY A 434 -88.51 72.15 -33.61
N CYS A 435 -88.37 73.44 -33.95
CA CYS A 435 -89.16 74.15 -34.96
C CYS A 435 -88.33 75.14 -35.83
N PRO A 436 -87.31 74.71 -36.62
CA PRO A 436 -86.30 75.57 -37.29
C PRO A 436 -86.76 76.61 -38.35
N ASN A 437 -88.04 76.93 -38.41
CA ASN A 437 -88.68 77.83 -39.38
C ASN A 437 -89.85 78.63 -38.73
N ASP A 438 -90.01 78.61 -37.40
CA ASP A 438 -91.03 79.34 -36.63
C ASP A 438 -90.39 80.12 -35.46
N PRO A 439 -89.92 81.38 -35.69
CA PRO A 439 -89.15 82.20 -34.72
C PRO A 439 -90.02 82.76 -33.56
N ALA A 440 -90.97 81.96 -33.10
CA ALA A 440 -91.82 82.13 -31.94
C ALA A 440 -91.86 80.86 -31.06
N LYS A 441 -91.24 79.74 -31.48
CA LYS A 441 -91.15 78.48 -30.73
C LYS A 441 -89.82 77.77 -31.01
N ILE A 442 -89.00 77.53 -29.99
CA ILE A 442 -87.78 76.67 -30.07
C ILE A 442 -88.07 75.16 -29.96
N ALA A 443 -89.34 74.77 -30.00
CA ALA A 443 -89.81 73.39 -29.84
C ALA A 443 -91.28 73.26 -30.27
N PRO A 444 -91.73 72.10 -30.79
CA PRO A 444 -93.12 71.87 -31.11
C PRO A 444 -93.99 72.06 -29.87
N GLY A 445 -95.00 72.91 -30.01
CA GLY A 445 -96.18 72.79 -29.15
C GLY A 445 -96.86 71.44 -29.40
N ALA A 446 -97.88 71.11 -28.61
CA ALA A 446 -98.71 69.93 -28.89
C ALA A 446 -99.27 69.97 -30.33
N CYS A 447 -99.68 71.15 -30.82
CA CYS A 447 -100.13 71.36 -32.20
C CYS A 447 -98.99 71.55 -33.23
N GLY A 448 -97.73 71.33 -32.85
CA GLY A 448 -96.57 71.52 -33.71
C GLY A 448 -96.08 72.97 -33.83
N CYS A 449 -95.32 73.22 -34.90
CA CYS A 449 -94.78 74.52 -35.29
C CYS A 449 -95.81 75.29 -36.15
N GLY A 450 -95.84 76.63 -36.06
CA GLY A 450 -96.71 77.50 -36.86
C GLY A 450 -98.21 77.46 -36.51
N VAL A 451 -98.62 76.68 -35.49
CA VAL A 451 -100.01 76.53 -35.03
C VAL A 451 -100.11 76.84 -33.53
N ALA A 452 -101.20 77.49 -33.10
CA ALA A 452 -101.39 77.90 -31.72
C ALA A 452 -102.11 76.82 -30.89
N ASP A 453 -101.47 76.40 -29.79
CA ASP A 453 -101.94 75.38 -28.85
C ASP A 453 -103.19 75.85 -28.08
N THR A 454 -104.37 75.53 -28.62
CA THR A 454 -105.68 75.96 -28.11
C THR A 454 -106.52 74.75 -27.73
N ASP A 455 -107.12 74.80 -26.54
CA ASP A 455 -107.94 73.75 -25.93
C ASP A 455 -109.36 74.30 -25.70
N THR A 456 -110.36 73.69 -26.34
CA THR A 456 -111.76 74.17 -26.39
C THR A 456 -112.63 73.66 -25.24
N ASP A 457 -112.43 72.45 -24.71
CA ASP A 457 -113.24 71.88 -23.63
C ASP A 457 -112.53 71.78 -22.27
N SER A 458 -111.22 72.08 -22.25
CA SER A 458 -110.34 72.21 -21.09
C SER A 458 -109.96 70.89 -20.40
N ASP A 459 -109.82 69.81 -21.17
CA ASP A 459 -109.27 68.52 -20.71
C ASP A 459 -107.74 68.55 -20.47
N GLY A 460 -107.03 69.46 -21.14
CA GLY A 460 -105.56 69.54 -21.14
C GLY A 460 -104.92 69.17 -22.47
N THR A 461 -105.69 68.59 -23.40
CA THR A 461 -105.27 68.24 -24.75
C THR A 461 -105.81 69.27 -25.75
N PRO A 462 -104.96 70.05 -26.44
CA PRO A 462 -105.45 71.05 -27.38
C PRO A 462 -106.09 70.42 -28.63
N ASP A 463 -107.04 71.15 -29.23
CA ASP A 463 -108.01 70.76 -30.27
C ASP A 463 -107.42 70.04 -31.50
N CYS A 464 -106.12 70.22 -31.72
CA CYS A 464 -105.35 69.61 -32.80
C CYS A 464 -105.06 68.11 -32.58
N ASN A 465 -104.98 67.68 -31.31
CA ASN A 465 -104.49 66.36 -30.89
C ASN A 465 -105.52 65.55 -30.10
N ASP A 466 -106.56 66.17 -29.56
CA ASP A 466 -107.61 65.41 -28.89
C ASP A 466 -108.46 64.64 -29.92
N GLY A 467 -108.58 63.33 -29.72
CA GLY A 467 -109.43 62.44 -30.51
C GLY A 467 -110.91 62.48 -30.12
N CYS A 468 -111.27 63.12 -29.00
CA CYS A 468 -112.63 63.45 -28.60
C CYS A 468 -112.73 64.88 -27.98
N PRO A 469 -112.52 65.96 -28.79
CA PRO A 469 -112.36 67.37 -28.37
C PRO A 469 -113.63 68.06 -27.81
N ASN A 470 -114.51 67.28 -27.19
CA ASN A 470 -115.75 67.67 -26.49
C ASN A 470 -116.11 66.67 -25.34
N ASP A 471 -115.27 65.68 -25.00
CA ASP A 471 -115.45 64.72 -23.89
C ASP A 471 -114.25 64.80 -22.92
N PRO A 472 -114.24 65.75 -21.96
CA PRO A 472 -113.05 66.15 -21.20
C PRO A 472 -112.69 65.18 -20.05
N ALA A 473 -112.81 63.90 -20.34
CA ALA A 473 -112.33 62.81 -19.51
C ALA A 473 -111.40 61.87 -20.29
N LYS A 474 -111.49 61.82 -21.64
CA LYS A 474 -111.08 60.66 -22.43
C LYS A 474 -110.80 60.99 -23.91
N ILE A 475 -109.55 60.82 -24.33
CA ILE A 475 -109.05 61.27 -25.65
C ILE A 475 -109.17 60.28 -26.84
N ALA A 476 -109.60 59.01 -26.71
CA ALA A 476 -109.90 58.10 -27.87
C ALA A 476 -110.74 56.79 -27.59
N PRO A 477 -111.60 56.24 -28.52
CA PRO A 477 -112.68 55.23 -28.23
C PRO A 477 -112.57 53.71 -28.61
N GLY A 478 -113.72 52.96 -28.54
CA GLY A 478 -113.94 51.51 -28.27
C GLY A 478 -115.31 51.20 -27.55
N ALA A 479 -115.37 50.51 -26.36
CA ALA A 479 -116.51 50.42 -25.37
C ALA A 479 -116.28 50.36 -23.77
N CYS A 480 -115.07 50.17 -23.17
CA CYS A 480 -114.50 50.59 -21.82
C CYS A 480 -113.17 51.46 -21.86
N GLY A 481 -113.20 52.82 -21.70
CA GLY A 481 -112.17 53.79 -22.24
C GLY A 481 -112.51 55.25 -22.75
N CYS A 482 -113.61 55.63 -23.46
CA CYS A 482 -113.93 57.00 -24.04
C CYS A 482 -115.42 57.32 -24.22
N GLY A 483 -115.98 58.22 -23.39
CA GLY A 483 -117.33 58.02 -22.86
C GLY A 483 -117.47 56.67 -22.11
N VAL A 484 -116.32 56.02 -21.81
CA VAL A 484 -116.11 54.57 -21.65
C VAL A 484 -116.16 53.85 -23.06
N ALA A 485 -115.27 52.87 -23.41
CA ALA A 485 -114.24 52.71 -24.53
C ALA A 485 -113.12 51.54 -24.98
N ASP A 486 -112.77 50.17 -24.91
CA ASP A 486 -112.89 48.74 -24.25
C ASP A 486 -111.69 47.74 -24.53
N THR A 487 -111.65 46.51 -23.90
CA THR A 487 -111.35 45.10 -24.45
C THR A 487 -111.30 43.94 -23.38
N ASP A 488 -111.55 42.67 -23.78
CA ASP A 488 -111.38 41.34 -23.09
C ASP A 488 -110.71 40.36 -24.09
N THR A 489 -109.52 39.80 -23.79
CA THR A 489 -108.62 39.20 -24.80
C THR A 489 -108.56 37.66 -24.81
N ASP A 490 -108.45 36.95 -23.68
CA ASP A 490 -108.38 35.47 -23.68
C ASP A 490 -109.73 34.75 -23.52
N SER A 491 -110.79 35.51 -23.21
CA SER A 491 -112.16 35.01 -22.97
C SER A 491 -112.34 34.14 -21.70
N ASP A 492 -111.48 34.31 -20.69
CA ASP A 492 -111.73 33.94 -19.28
C ASP A 492 -113.06 34.54 -18.76
N GLY A 493 -113.36 35.76 -19.19
CA GLY A 493 -114.52 36.56 -18.79
C GLY A 493 -114.18 37.87 -18.08
N THR A 494 -112.89 38.23 -18.00
CA THR A 494 -112.38 39.46 -17.41
C THR A 494 -111.83 40.41 -18.48
N PRO A 495 -112.41 41.62 -18.66
CA PRO A 495 -111.84 42.63 -19.55
C PRO A 495 -110.42 43.03 -19.13
N ASP A 496 -109.48 43.07 -20.08
CA ASP A 496 -108.04 43.33 -19.94
C ASP A 496 -107.68 44.48 -18.98
N CYS A 497 -108.52 45.51 -18.94
CA CYS A 497 -108.39 46.65 -18.03
C CYS A 497 -108.60 46.31 -16.52
N ASN A 498 -108.96 45.07 -16.20
CA ASN A 498 -109.15 44.53 -14.86
C ASN A 498 -108.52 43.13 -14.68
N ASP A 499 -107.87 42.56 -15.70
CA ASP A 499 -107.26 41.23 -15.65
C ASP A 499 -105.76 41.31 -15.33
N GLY A 500 -105.26 40.42 -14.46
CA GLY A 500 -103.86 40.28 -14.11
C GLY A 500 -103.05 39.39 -15.05
N CYS A 501 -103.70 38.61 -15.91
CA CYS A 501 -103.08 37.74 -16.91
C CYS A 501 -103.92 37.69 -18.22
N PRO A 502 -104.09 38.80 -18.99
CA PRO A 502 -105.10 38.93 -20.06
C PRO A 502 -104.95 38.02 -21.31
N ASN A 503 -104.10 37.00 -21.24
CA ASN A 503 -103.70 36.10 -22.32
C ASN A 503 -103.59 34.62 -21.84
N ASP A 504 -104.01 34.31 -20.61
CA ASP A 504 -103.97 32.96 -20.00
C ASP A 504 -105.35 32.57 -19.43
N PRO A 505 -106.20 31.89 -20.23
CA PRO A 505 -107.57 31.54 -19.82
C PRO A 505 -107.64 30.41 -18.76
N ALA A 506 -106.52 30.13 -18.07
CA ALA A 506 -106.45 29.30 -16.88
C ALA A 506 -106.11 30.09 -15.59
N LYS A 507 -105.70 31.36 -15.67
CA LYS A 507 -105.34 32.21 -14.50
C LYS A 507 -105.70 33.68 -14.74
N THR A 508 -106.45 34.30 -13.82
CA THR A 508 -106.69 35.77 -13.77
C THR A 508 -105.60 36.57 -13.08
N MET A 509 -104.55 35.92 -12.57
CA MET A 509 -103.46 36.56 -11.82
C MET A 509 -102.19 35.69 -11.83
N PRO A 510 -100.97 36.26 -11.90
CA PRO A 510 -99.74 35.48 -12.07
C PRO A 510 -99.47 34.47 -10.95
N GLY A 511 -99.05 33.26 -11.32
CA GLY A 511 -98.52 32.24 -10.40
C GLY A 511 -97.04 32.44 -10.08
N ALA A 512 -96.40 31.43 -9.47
CA ALA A 512 -94.95 31.42 -9.26
C ALA A 512 -94.19 31.30 -10.60
N CYS A 513 -94.77 30.59 -11.57
CA CYS A 513 -94.33 30.56 -12.97
C CYS A 513 -94.94 31.69 -13.84
N GLY A 514 -95.61 32.68 -13.24
CA GLY A 514 -96.33 33.72 -13.97
C GLY A 514 -97.65 33.24 -14.62
N CYS A 515 -97.99 33.85 -15.76
CA CYS A 515 -99.14 33.49 -16.61
C CYS A 515 -98.70 32.52 -17.73
N GLY A 516 -99.57 31.61 -18.17
CA GLY A 516 -99.38 30.74 -19.33
C GLY A 516 -98.53 29.47 -19.07
N VAL A 517 -97.91 29.36 -17.90
CA VAL A 517 -97.09 28.21 -17.47
C VAL A 517 -97.70 27.59 -16.22
N ALA A 518 -97.79 26.25 -16.17
CA ALA A 518 -98.33 25.54 -15.02
C ALA A 518 -97.28 25.40 -13.91
N ASP A 519 -97.65 25.76 -12.67
CA ASP A 519 -96.82 25.64 -11.46
C ASP A 519 -96.72 24.16 -11.01
N THR A 520 -96.06 23.34 -11.85
CA THR A 520 -95.80 21.91 -11.63
C THR A 520 -94.46 21.75 -10.91
N ASP A 521 -94.37 20.76 -10.04
CA ASP A 521 -93.18 20.37 -9.27
C ASP A 521 -93.05 18.84 -9.50
N THR A 522 -92.05 18.43 -10.26
CA THR A 522 -91.95 17.09 -10.86
C THR A 522 -91.34 16.04 -9.93
N ASP A 523 -90.42 16.42 -9.03
CA ASP A 523 -89.77 15.50 -8.08
C ASP A 523 -90.17 15.71 -6.60
N SER A 524 -90.93 16.78 -6.31
CA SER A 524 -91.48 17.12 -4.99
C SER A 524 -90.47 17.69 -3.97
N ASP A 525 -89.41 18.34 -4.46
CA ASP A 525 -88.50 19.22 -3.71
C ASP A 525 -89.22 20.41 -3.03
N GLY A 526 -90.24 20.98 -3.70
CA GLY A 526 -90.97 22.18 -3.29
C GLY A 526 -90.79 23.39 -4.22
N THR A 527 -89.92 23.29 -5.21
CA THR A 527 -89.67 24.30 -6.26
C THR A 527 -90.37 23.91 -7.56
N PRO A 528 -91.22 24.76 -8.17
CA PRO A 528 -91.83 24.43 -9.45
C PRO A 528 -90.82 24.39 -10.61
N ASP A 529 -90.97 23.44 -11.53
CA ASP A 529 -90.11 23.12 -12.70
C ASP A 529 -89.69 24.33 -13.55
N CYS A 530 -90.44 25.43 -13.49
CA CYS A 530 -90.20 26.68 -14.22
C CYS A 530 -89.12 27.59 -13.58
N ASN A 531 -88.90 27.41 -12.28
CA ASN A 531 -87.98 28.18 -11.42
C ASN A 531 -86.89 27.29 -10.79
N ASP A 532 -86.99 25.98 -11.00
CA ASP A 532 -85.99 24.98 -10.60
C ASP A 532 -84.98 24.77 -11.73
N GLY A 533 -83.69 24.80 -11.39
CA GLY A 533 -82.60 24.49 -12.32
C GLY A 533 -82.31 23.00 -12.50
N CYS A 534 -82.89 22.12 -11.66
CA CYS A 534 -82.74 20.67 -11.71
C CYS A 534 -84.08 19.89 -11.53
N PRO A 535 -85.11 20.03 -12.40
CA PRO A 535 -86.49 19.53 -12.18
C PRO A 535 -86.74 18.01 -12.10
N ASN A 536 -85.71 17.21 -11.80
CA ASN A 536 -85.76 15.75 -11.63
C ASN A 536 -84.76 15.26 -10.54
N ASP A 537 -84.12 16.16 -9.78
CA ASP A 537 -83.18 15.85 -8.70
C ASP A 537 -83.65 16.48 -7.37
N PRO A 538 -84.46 15.75 -6.55
CA PRO A 538 -85.08 16.28 -5.33
C PRO A 538 -84.09 16.49 -4.15
N ALA A 539 -82.80 16.67 -4.47
CA ALA A 539 -81.73 17.08 -3.57
C ALA A 539 -81.13 18.46 -3.95
N LYS A 540 -81.45 19.03 -5.12
CA LYS A 540 -80.91 20.32 -5.61
C LYS A 540 -81.95 21.10 -6.41
N THR A 541 -82.16 22.37 -6.07
CA THR A 541 -82.99 23.33 -6.83
C THR A 541 -82.25 24.07 -7.96
N MET A 542 -80.96 23.78 -8.14
CA MET A 542 -80.09 24.46 -9.10
C MET A 542 -78.85 23.58 -9.37
N PRO A 543 -78.27 23.57 -10.58
CA PRO A 543 -77.10 22.76 -10.89
C PRO A 543 -75.92 23.10 -9.97
N GLY A 544 -75.38 22.08 -9.30
CA GLY A 544 -74.15 22.19 -8.54
C GLY A 544 -72.91 22.15 -9.44
N ILE A 545 -71.74 22.01 -8.83
CA ILE A 545 -70.45 21.83 -9.54
C ILE A 545 -70.49 20.55 -10.41
N CYS A 546 -71.17 19.51 -9.92
CA CYS A 546 -71.45 18.25 -10.63
C CYS A 546 -72.79 18.26 -11.41
N GLY A 547 -73.42 19.43 -11.58
CA GLY A 547 -74.73 19.55 -12.19
C GLY A 547 -75.87 18.99 -11.32
N CYS A 548 -76.83 18.33 -11.96
CA CYS A 548 -78.00 17.69 -11.33
C CYS A 548 -77.83 16.16 -11.27
N GLY A 549 -78.36 15.52 -10.22
CA GLY A 549 -78.39 14.06 -10.05
C GLY A 549 -77.08 13.44 -9.56
N THR A 550 -76.03 14.24 -9.37
CA THR A 550 -74.72 13.85 -8.84
C THR A 550 -74.40 14.74 -7.65
N ALA A 551 -74.01 14.15 -6.51
CA ALA A 551 -73.63 14.93 -5.33
C ALA A 551 -72.33 15.71 -5.60
N ASP A 552 -72.25 16.95 -5.10
CA ASP A 552 -71.02 17.76 -5.11
C ASP A 552 -70.11 17.31 -3.95
N THR A 553 -69.76 16.02 -3.94
CA THR A 553 -68.80 15.45 -2.99
C THR A 553 -67.39 15.87 -3.40
N ASP A 554 -66.58 16.19 -2.41
CA ASP A 554 -65.14 16.41 -2.48
C ASP A 554 -64.56 15.44 -1.45
N THR A 555 -63.96 14.34 -1.92
CA THR A 555 -63.64 13.15 -1.12
C THR A 555 -62.38 13.31 -0.26
N ASP A 556 -61.42 14.13 -0.70
CA ASP A 556 -60.14 14.37 0.00
C ASP A 556 -59.96 15.81 0.54
N SER A 557 -60.87 16.73 0.17
CA SER A 557 -60.95 18.13 0.60
C SER A 557 -59.95 19.10 -0.05
N ASP A 558 -59.59 18.85 -1.31
CA ASP A 558 -58.82 19.75 -2.20
C ASP A 558 -59.59 21.04 -2.57
N GLY A 559 -60.92 20.98 -2.66
CA GLY A 559 -61.81 22.06 -3.12
C GLY A 559 -62.48 21.79 -4.48
N THR A 560 -62.08 20.73 -5.17
CA THR A 560 -62.68 20.23 -6.42
C THR A 560 -63.61 19.07 -6.12
N ALA A 561 -64.80 19.05 -6.73
CA ALA A 561 -65.73 17.95 -6.55
C ALA A 561 -65.35 16.74 -7.42
N ASP A 562 -65.49 15.52 -6.88
CA ASP A 562 -65.10 14.21 -7.43
C ASP A 562 -65.49 13.97 -8.91
N CYS A 563 -66.51 14.68 -9.38
CA CYS A 563 -67.07 14.58 -10.73
C CYS A 563 -66.27 15.33 -11.81
N ASN A 564 -65.52 16.37 -11.41
CA ASN A 564 -64.71 17.23 -12.27
C ASN A 564 -63.21 17.08 -11.98
N ASP A 565 -62.86 16.32 -10.93
CA ASP A 565 -61.50 15.98 -10.55
C ASP A 565 -61.01 14.71 -11.27
N GLY A 566 -59.79 14.76 -11.79
CA GLY A 566 -59.10 13.61 -12.39
C GLY A 566 -58.40 12.69 -11.39
N CYS A 567 -58.24 13.10 -10.13
CA CYS A 567 -57.62 12.33 -9.04
C CYS A 567 -58.41 12.37 -7.70
N PRO A 568 -59.69 11.91 -7.60
CA PRO A 568 -60.60 12.11 -6.43
C PRO A 568 -60.24 11.49 -5.06
N ASN A 569 -58.97 11.21 -4.79
CA ASN A 569 -58.43 10.73 -3.53
C ASN A 569 -56.99 11.28 -3.27
N ASP A 570 -56.52 12.29 -4.02
CA ASP A 570 -55.20 12.90 -3.91
C ASP A 570 -55.32 14.43 -3.73
N PRO A 571 -55.38 14.95 -2.48
CA PRO A 571 -55.66 16.35 -2.18
C PRO A 571 -54.49 17.31 -2.50
N ALA A 572 -53.59 16.90 -3.38
CA ALA A 572 -52.51 17.69 -3.97
C ALA A 572 -52.65 17.87 -5.49
N LYS A 573 -53.58 17.17 -6.16
CA LYS A 573 -53.75 17.22 -7.62
C LYS A 573 -55.21 17.07 -8.05
N THR A 574 -55.68 17.99 -8.89
CA THR A 574 -57.00 17.92 -9.55
C THR A 574 -57.00 17.20 -10.89
N MET A 575 -55.83 16.77 -11.37
CA MET A 575 -55.63 16.02 -12.62
C MET A 575 -54.40 15.10 -12.51
N PRO A 576 -54.37 13.93 -13.18
CA PRO A 576 -53.20 13.08 -13.20
C PRO A 576 -52.02 13.78 -13.87
N GLY A 577 -50.91 13.90 -13.14
CA GLY A 577 -49.63 14.39 -13.67
C GLY A 577 -48.87 13.32 -14.46
N ALA A 578 -47.59 13.56 -14.72
CA ALA A 578 -46.70 12.57 -15.34
C ALA A 578 -46.54 11.31 -14.46
N CYS A 579 -46.56 11.47 -13.14
CA CYS A 579 -46.59 10.39 -12.16
C CYS A 579 -48.01 9.87 -11.85
N GLY A 580 -49.04 10.41 -12.50
CA GLY A 580 -50.45 10.13 -12.18
C GLY A 580 -50.92 10.82 -10.91
N CYS A 581 -51.70 10.10 -10.09
CA CYS A 581 -52.30 10.57 -8.83
C CYS A 581 -51.63 9.90 -7.63
N GLY A 582 -51.49 10.61 -6.52
CA GLY A 582 -50.95 10.12 -5.24
C GLY A 582 -49.42 10.09 -5.16
N VAL A 583 -48.74 10.61 -6.18
CA VAL A 583 -47.28 10.73 -6.29
C VAL A 583 -46.99 12.10 -6.88
N ALA A 584 -46.18 12.92 -6.22
CA ALA A 584 -45.82 14.25 -6.72
C ALA A 584 -45.05 14.14 -8.04
N ASP A 585 -45.28 15.08 -8.97
CA ASP A 585 -44.42 15.25 -10.15
C ASP A 585 -43.17 16.06 -9.76
N THR A 586 -42.47 15.60 -8.72
CA THR A 586 -41.16 16.15 -8.36
C THR A 586 -40.17 15.80 -9.46
N ASP A 587 -39.33 16.77 -9.78
CA ASP A 587 -38.22 16.68 -10.73
C ASP A 587 -37.02 17.21 -9.95
N THR A 588 -36.22 16.29 -9.40
CA THR A 588 -35.26 16.58 -8.32
C THR A 588 -33.98 17.25 -8.82
N ASP A 589 -33.61 17.05 -10.08
CA ASP A 589 -32.44 17.65 -10.75
C ASP A 589 -32.81 18.68 -11.84
N SER A 590 -34.09 18.74 -12.26
CA SER A 590 -34.65 19.68 -13.25
C SER A 590 -34.31 19.38 -14.72
N ASP A 591 -34.07 18.11 -15.06
CA ASP A 591 -33.97 17.56 -16.44
C ASP A 591 -35.27 17.78 -17.27
N GLY A 592 -36.43 17.81 -16.61
CA GLY A 592 -37.76 17.82 -17.24
C GLY A 592 -38.52 16.49 -17.15
N THR A 593 -37.91 15.46 -16.58
CA THR A 593 -38.48 14.12 -16.37
C THR A 593 -38.69 13.86 -14.87
N PRO A 594 -39.94 13.89 -14.36
CA PRO A 594 -40.20 13.69 -12.94
C PRO A 594 -39.71 12.33 -12.40
N ASP A 595 -39.23 12.32 -11.15
CA ASP A 595 -38.52 11.23 -10.43
C ASP A 595 -39.16 9.83 -10.56
N CYS A 596 -40.46 9.78 -10.83
CA CYS A 596 -41.26 8.56 -10.94
C CYS A 596 -41.13 7.83 -12.30
N ASN A 597 -40.70 8.54 -13.33
CA ASN A 597 -40.53 8.07 -14.72
C ASN A 597 -39.07 8.10 -15.16
N ASP A 598 -38.23 8.84 -14.44
CA ASP A 598 -36.79 8.90 -14.65
C ASP A 598 -36.07 7.70 -14.00
N GLY A 599 -34.99 7.26 -14.66
CA GLY A 599 -34.07 6.24 -14.17
C GLY A 599 -32.87 6.79 -13.38
N CYS A 600 -32.60 8.10 -13.38
CA CYS A 600 -31.49 8.73 -12.67
C CYS A 600 -31.86 10.04 -11.92
N PRO A 601 -32.78 10.05 -10.92
CA PRO A 601 -33.43 11.29 -10.40
C PRO A 601 -32.58 12.27 -9.58
N ASN A 602 -31.28 12.36 -9.86
CA ASN A 602 -30.31 13.31 -9.32
C ASN A 602 -29.24 13.70 -10.38
N ASP A 603 -29.47 13.45 -11.68
CA ASP A 603 -28.55 13.70 -12.80
C ASP A 603 -29.28 14.39 -13.97
N ALA A 604 -29.22 15.73 -13.97
CA ALA A 604 -29.90 16.61 -14.93
C ALA A 604 -29.51 16.42 -16.42
N ASN A 605 -28.64 15.45 -16.73
CA ASN A 605 -28.19 15.14 -18.09
C ASN A 605 -28.70 13.79 -18.61
N LYS A 606 -29.34 12.95 -17.78
CA LYS A 606 -29.72 11.58 -18.13
C LYS A 606 -31.06 11.15 -17.57
N THR A 607 -32.07 10.98 -18.43
CA THR A 607 -33.36 10.36 -18.04
C THR A 607 -33.29 8.84 -17.75
N ALA A 608 -32.10 8.22 -17.78
CA ALA A 608 -31.88 6.77 -17.67
C ALA A 608 -30.40 6.42 -17.45
N PRO A 609 -30.09 5.32 -16.71
CA PRO A 609 -28.71 4.89 -16.50
C PRO A 609 -28.01 4.53 -17.81
N GLY A 610 -26.87 5.16 -18.05
CA GLY A 610 -25.97 4.87 -19.17
C GLY A 610 -25.09 3.65 -18.93
N ALA A 611 -24.00 3.54 -19.69
CA ALA A 611 -22.94 2.56 -19.46
C ALA A 611 -22.16 2.87 -18.17
N CYS A 612 -22.02 4.16 -17.84
CA CYS A 612 -21.49 4.67 -16.57
C CYS A 612 -22.56 4.80 -15.47
N GLY A 613 -23.81 4.42 -15.76
CA GLY A 613 -24.94 4.67 -14.87
C GLY A 613 -25.37 6.15 -14.87
N CYS A 614 -25.53 6.71 -13.67
CA CYS A 614 -26.07 8.05 -13.41
C CYS A 614 -25.03 8.94 -12.72
N GLY A 615 -24.98 10.23 -13.07
CA GLY A 615 -24.08 11.22 -12.47
C GLY A 615 -22.64 11.21 -13.01
N VAL A 616 -22.39 10.43 -14.06
CA VAL A 616 -21.12 10.29 -14.78
C VAL A 616 -21.46 10.23 -16.26
N ALA A 617 -20.81 11.03 -17.11
CA ALA A 617 -21.07 11.04 -18.55
C ALA A 617 -20.69 9.69 -19.18
N ASP A 618 -21.32 9.32 -20.31
CA ASP A 618 -20.94 8.16 -21.12
C ASP A 618 -19.99 8.60 -22.24
N ASP A 619 -18.93 9.32 -21.87
CA ASP A 619 -17.91 9.80 -22.80
C ASP A 619 -16.91 8.66 -23.13
N ASP A 620 -16.24 8.81 -24.28
CA ASP A 620 -15.36 7.85 -24.96
C ASP A 620 -14.23 8.70 -25.56
N SER A 621 -13.28 9.06 -24.69
CA SER A 621 -12.39 10.22 -24.87
C SER A 621 -11.34 10.03 -25.97
N ASP A 622 -10.88 8.80 -26.21
CA ASP A 622 -9.98 8.45 -27.32
C ASP A 622 -10.71 7.88 -28.56
N SER A 623 -11.99 7.52 -28.43
CA SER A 623 -12.83 6.94 -29.48
C SER A 623 -12.48 5.49 -29.88
N ASP A 624 -11.94 4.66 -28.97
CA ASP A 624 -11.74 3.23 -29.22
C ASP A 624 -13.06 2.41 -29.22
N GLY A 625 -14.09 2.90 -28.50
CA GLY A 625 -15.41 2.27 -28.38
C GLY A 625 -15.74 1.66 -27.01
N VAL A 626 -14.85 1.78 -26.03
CA VAL A 626 -15.14 1.66 -24.59
C VAL A 626 -15.36 3.07 -24.01
N VAL A 627 -16.20 3.20 -22.98
CA VAL A 627 -16.46 4.50 -22.33
C VAL A 627 -15.55 4.66 -21.11
N ASP A 628 -15.05 5.87 -20.85
CA ASP A 628 -14.00 6.21 -19.87
C ASP A 628 -14.21 5.58 -18.47
N CYS A 629 -15.46 5.36 -18.06
CA CYS A 629 -15.84 4.79 -16.76
C CYS A 629 -15.81 3.24 -16.68
N ASN A 630 -15.64 2.56 -17.80
CA ASN A 630 -15.48 1.11 -17.97
C ASN A 630 -14.18 0.78 -18.73
N ASP A 631 -13.35 1.80 -18.97
CA ASP A 631 -12.03 1.72 -19.55
C ASP A 631 -10.99 1.70 -18.41
N ASP A 632 -10.12 0.70 -18.41
CA ASP A 632 -9.03 0.56 -17.45
C ASP A 632 -7.74 1.28 -17.95
N CYS A 633 -7.71 1.75 -19.21
CA CYS A 633 -6.55 2.23 -19.94
C CYS A 633 -6.90 3.41 -20.90
N LEU A 634 -7.32 4.54 -20.32
CA LEU A 634 -7.62 5.78 -21.06
C LEU A 634 -6.48 6.17 -22.03
N GLY A 635 -6.82 6.48 -23.28
CA GLY A 635 -5.87 7.04 -24.26
C GLY A 635 -5.39 6.05 -25.33
N THR A 636 -6.20 5.07 -25.74
CA THR A 636 -5.87 4.07 -26.77
C THR A 636 -5.26 4.72 -28.03
N PRO A 637 -3.99 4.42 -28.40
CA PRO A 637 -3.32 5.11 -29.49
C PRO A 637 -4.01 4.90 -30.86
N GLY A 638 -4.24 6.03 -31.55
CA GLY A 638 -5.12 6.14 -32.71
C GLY A 638 -4.78 5.25 -33.90
N GLY A 639 -5.33 4.03 -33.92
CA GLY A 639 -5.15 3.03 -34.97
C GLY A 639 -4.91 1.61 -34.46
N GLU A 640 -4.70 1.43 -33.15
CA GLU A 640 -4.68 0.13 -32.48
C GLU A 640 -6.12 -0.43 -32.30
N THR A 641 -6.25 -1.54 -31.57
CA THR A 641 -7.56 -2.09 -31.17
C THR A 641 -7.54 -2.49 -29.71
N ALA A 642 -8.34 -1.81 -28.92
CA ALA A 642 -8.62 -2.10 -27.52
C ALA A 642 -9.23 -3.49 -27.28
N ASN A 643 -9.07 -3.99 -26.06
CA ASN A 643 -9.75 -5.18 -25.55
C ASN A 643 -11.18 -4.86 -25.04
N ALA A 644 -11.71 -5.66 -24.11
CA ALA A 644 -13.05 -5.44 -23.56
C ALA A 644 -13.11 -4.43 -22.38
N ASN A 645 -11.95 -3.88 -22.01
CA ASN A 645 -11.65 -2.98 -20.90
C ASN A 645 -10.86 -1.73 -21.40
N GLY A 646 -10.91 -1.41 -22.71
CA GLY A 646 -10.23 -0.28 -23.34
C GLY A 646 -8.72 -0.47 -23.60
N CYS A 647 -8.01 -1.30 -22.83
CA CYS A 647 -6.56 -1.47 -23.04
C CYS A 647 -6.19 -2.02 -24.43
N SER A 648 -5.37 -1.27 -25.18
CA SER A 648 -4.68 -1.73 -26.38
C SER A 648 -3.36 -2.45 -26.06
N CYS A 649 -2.62 -2.92 -27.08
CA CYS A 649 -1.35 -3.63 -26.85
C CYS A 649 -0.14 -2.73 -26.62
N SER A 650 -0.27 -1.42 -26.83
CA SER A 650 0.79 -0.43 -26.57
C SER A 650 0.73 0.19 -25.18
N GLN A 651 -0.38 0.00 -24.46
CA GLN A 651 -0.60 0.48 -23.08
C GLN A 651 -0.47 -0.65 -22.03
N LEU A 652 -0.31 -1.89 -22.47
CA LEU A 652 -0.14 -3.05 -21.61
C LEU A 652 1.31 -3.48 -21.61
N ASP A 653 1.97 -3.32 -20.47
CA ASP A 653 3.14 -4.16 -20.20
C ASP A 653 2.67 -5.61 -20.06
N CYS A 654 3.35 -6.49 -20.78
CA CYS A 654 3.10 -7.93 -20.79
C CYS A 654 4.32 -8.72 -20.34
N ASP A 655 5.46 -8.07 -20.11
CA ASP A 655 6.65 -8.68 -19.53
C ASP A 655 6.32 -9.11 -18.09
N ASP A 656 6.40 -10.41 -17.79
CA ASP A 656 6.25 -10.92 -16.41
C ASP A 656 7.60 -11.15 -15.73
N SER A 657 8.69 -10.69 -16.37
CA SER A 657 10.08 -10.87 -15.97
C SER A 657 10.51 -12.32 -15.81
N ASP A 658 9.77 -13.30 -16.36
CA ASP A 658 10.21 -14.67 -16.50
C ASP A 658 10.89 -14.90 -17.88
N PRO A 659 12.22 -15.01 -17.96
CA PRO A 659 12.90 -15.24 -19.23
C PRO A 659 12.67 -16.66 -19.81
N CYS A 660 11.84 -17.49 -19.16
CA CYS A 660 11.29 -18.72 -19.74
C CYS A 660 10.09 -18.49 -20.68
N THR A 661 9.46 -17.32 -20.71
CA THR A 661 8.26 -17.03 -21.54
C THR A 661 8.61 -16.29 -22.84
N ILE A 662 7.69 -16.31 -23.81
CA ILE A 662 7.60 -15.28 -24.86
C ILE A 662 6.36 -14.47 -24.58
N ASP A 663 6.60 -13.22 -24.24
CA ASP A 663 5.56 -12.27 -23.92
C ASP A 663 5.02 -11.68 -25.21
N SER A 664 3.69 -11.77 -25.35
CA SER A 664 3.04 -11.43 -26.60
C SER A 664 1.64 -10.90 -26.33
N CYS A 665 1.42 -9.62 -26.63
CA CYS A 665 0.08 -9.07 -26.70
C CYS A 665 -0.58 -9.42 -28.05
N THR A 666 -1.88 -9.71 -28.03
CA THR A 666 -2.72 -9.76 -29.24
C THR A 666 -4.13 -9.34 -28.88
N ASP A 667 -4.72 -8.45 -29.67
CA ASP A 667 -6.08 -7.90 -29.46
C ASP A 667 -6.28 -7.36 -28.02
N GLY A 668 -5.25 -6.68 -27.47
CA GLY A 668 -5.21 -6.14 -26.10
C GLY A 668 -5.17 -7.18 -24.98
N VAL A 669 -4.66 -8.39 -25.25
CA VAL A 669 -4.52 -9.47 -24.25
C VAL A 669 -3.08 -9.99 -24.22
N CYS A 670 -2.41 -9.85 -23.08
CA CYS A 670 -1.11 -10.47 -22.82
C CYS A 670 -1.22 -12.00 -22.82
N SER A 671 -0.21 -12.67 -23.38
CA SER A 671 -0.13 -14.11 -23.52
C SER A 671 1.33 -14.54 -23.42
N ASN A 672 1.70 -15.00 -22.23
CA ASN A 672 3.09 -15.27 -21.88
C ASN A 672 3.29 -16.78 -22.13
N VAL A 673 3.94 -17.11 -23.24
CA VAL A 673 3.99 -18.47 -23.79
C VAL A 673 5.32 -19.14 -23.45
N LEU A 674 5.29 -20.15 -22.57
CA LEU A 674 6.47 -20.91 -22.17
C LEU A 674 7.28 -21.38 -23.39
N GLN A 675 8.56 -21.00 -23.43
CA GLN A 675 9.54 -21.48 -24.39
C GLN A 675 9.96 -22.89 -23.97
N ASP A 676 9.33 -23.89 -24.58
CA ASP A 676 9.55 -25.32 -24.31
C ASP A 676 9.48 -26.06 -25.66
N ALA A 677 10.66 -26.28 -26.26
CA ALA A 677 10.81 -26.69 -27.65
C ALA A 677 10.56 -28.19 -27.91
N ASP A 678 10.72 -29.05 -26.91
CA ASP A 678 10.51 -30.51 -27.04
C ASP A 678 9.33 -31.06 -26.21
N ASN A 679 8.77 -30.25 -25.32
CA ASN A 679 7.62 -30.53 -24.46
C ASN A 679 7.86 -31.51 -23.32
N ASP A 680 9.03 -31.41 -22.65
CA ASP A 680 9.30 -32.07 -21.38
C ASP A 680 8.83 -31.30 -20.13
N GLY A 681 8.67 -29.98 -20.23
CA GLY A 681 8.18 -29.09 -19.15
C GLY A 681 9.23 -28.26 -18.42
N ILE A 682 10.50 -28.31 -18.85
CA ILE A 682 11.54 -27.32 -18.54
C ILE A 682 11.56 -26.27 -19.67
N CYS A 683 11.97 -25.03 -19.38
CA CYS A 683 12.04 -23.98 -20.40
C CYS A 683 13.38 -23.98 -21.15
N ASP A 684 13.41 -23.55 -22.42
CA ASP A 684 14.55 -23.56 -23.34
C ASP A 684 15.82 -22.86 -22.78
N LEU A 685 15.66 -21.92 -21.84
CA LEU A 685 16.78 -21.23 -21.15
C LEU A 685 17.37 -22.06 -19.98
N ASN A 686 16.55 -22.90 -19.35
CA ASN A 686 16.93 -23.76 -18.23
C ASN A 686 17.22 -25.22 -18.63
N ASP A 687 16.77 -25.63 -19.82
CA ASP A 687 17.10 -26.91 -20.43
C ASP A 687 18.55 -26.90 -20.98
N ILE A 688 19.36 -27.83 -20.46
CA ILE A 688 20.75 -28.04 -20.89
C ILE A 688 20.84 -29.23 -21.89
N CYS A 689 19.73 -29.97 -22.07
CA CYS A 689 19.66 -31.31 -22.64
C CYS A 689 18.52 -31.49 -23.65
N ALA A 690 18.29 -30.53 -24.53
CA ALA A 690 17.28 -30.57 -25.60
C ALA A 690 17.16 -31.90 -26.37
N ASP A 691 15.94 -32.18 -26.85
CA ASP A 691 15.44 -33.46 -27.39
C ASP A 691 15.24 -34.55 -26.29
N THR A 692 14.68 -34.18 -25.14
CA THR A 692 14.35 -35.10 -24.02
C THR A 692 13.57 -36.35 -24.49
N PRO A 693 14.11 -37.57 -24.30
CA PRO A 693 13.53 -38.78 -24.87
C PRO A 693 12.10 -39.08 -24.41
N THR A 694 11.16 -39.07 -25.36
CA THR A 694 9.71 -39.12 -25.10
C THR A 694 9.28 -40.29 -24.19
N GLY A 695 8.98 -39.96 -22.94
CA GLY A 695 8.51 -40.92 -21.91
C GLY A 695 9.52 -41.22 -20.80
N GLU A 696 10.70 -40.60 -20.83
CA GLU A 696 11.60 -40.47 -19.68
C GLU A 696 11.24 -39.18 -18.90
N THR A 697 11.81 -39.01 -17.71
CA THR A 697 11.63 -37.82 -16.86
C THR A 697 12.94 -37.03 -16.78
N PRO A 698 12.95 -35.74 -17.11
CA PRO A 698 14.12 -34.87 -16.98
C PRO A 698 14.39 -34.51 -15.51
N ASN A 699 15.62 -34.10 -15.22
CA ASN A 699 15.94 -33.37 -13.99
C ASN A 699 15.56 -31.87 -14.12
N GLY A 700 15.83 -31.08 -13.08
CA GLY A 700 15.60 -29.62 -13.07
C GLY A 700 16.49 -28.78 -14.02
N LYS A 701 17.16 -29.43 -14.99
CA LYS A 701 17.95 -28.84 -16.09
C LYS A 701 17.72 -29.59 -17.42
N GLY A 702 16.55 -30.23 -17.57
CA GLY A 702 16.12 -30.94 -18.79
C GLY A 702 16.76 -32.32 -19.01
N CYS A 703 17.82 -32.69 -18.28
CA CYS A 703 18.55 -33.91 -18.61
C CYS A 703 17.88 -35.18 -18.06
N SER A 704 17.60 -36.15 -18.93
CA SER A 704 17.19 -37.51 -18.58
C SER A 704 18.39 -38.45 -18.32
N CYS A 705 18.14 -39.58 -17.65
CA CYS A 705 19.13 -40.64 -17.43
C CYS A 705 19.63 -41.38 -18.68
N SER A 706 19.15 -41.06 -19.89
CA SER A 706 19.75 -41.58 -21.14
C SER A 706 20.57 -40.52 -21.90
N GLN A 707 20.59 -39.28 -21.42
CA GLN A 707 21.40 -38.16 -21.94
C GLN A 707 22.64 -37.89 -21.08
N VAL A 708 22.60 -38.16 -19.78
CA VAL A 708 23.79 -38.13 -18.90
C VAL A 708 24.55 -39.45 -18.93
N ASP A 709 25.88 -39.35 -18.92
CA ASP A 709 26.80 -40.48 -18.74
C ASP A 709 27.32 -40.46 -17.30
N CYS A 710 27.15 -41.55 -16.55
CA CYS A 710 27.45 -41.62 -15.12
C CYS A 710 28.64 -42.54 -14.78
N ASP A 711 29.24 -43.20 -15.79
CA ASP A 711 30.46 -44.01 -15.65
C ASP A 711 31.66 -43.09 -15.35
N ASP A 712 32.06 -43.01 -14.07
CA ASP A 712 33.25 -42.24 -13.66
C ASP A 712 34.57 -43.01 -13.85
N GLY A 713 34.47 -44.30 -14.17
CA GLY A 713 35.57 -45.22 -14.38
C GLY A 713 36.16 -45.86 -13.12
N ASP A 714 35.60 -45.65 -11.93
CA ASP A 714 36.02 -46.28 -10.68
C ASP A 714 35.29 -47.63 -10.43
N PRO A 715 35.99 -48.78 -10.46
CA PRO A 715 35.38 -50.07 -10.19
C PRO A 715 34.90 -50.27 -8.75
N CYS A 716 35.20 -49.35 -7.83
CA CYS A 716 34.71 -49.38 -6.44
C CYS A 716 33.32 -48.77 -6.24
N THR A 717 32.71 -48.15 -7.27
CA THR A 717 31.34 -47.60 -7.18
C THR A 717 30.34 -48.37 -8.04
N ILE A 718 29.06 -48.34 -7.65
CA ILE A 718 27.95 -48.58 -8.59
C ILE A 718 27.53 -47.24 -9.16
N ASP A 719 27.82 -47.04 -10.45
CA ASP A 719 27.23 -45.97 -11.26
C ASP A 719 25.72 -46.20 -11.37
N SER A 720 24.94 -45.24 -10.89
CA SER A 720 23.48 -45.28 -11.01
C SER A 720 22.95 -43.92 -11.41
N CYS A 721 21.90 -43.90 -12.23
CA CYS A 721 21.15 -42.68 -12.51
C CYS A 721 19.71 -42.84 -12.05
N THR A 722 19.19 -41.83 -11.35
CA THR A 722 17.77 -41.70 -11.00
C THR A 722 17.35 -40.26 -11.28
N ASP A 723 16.24 -40.08 -11.99
CA ASP A 723 15.64 -38.77 -12.29
C ASP A 723 16.66 -37.72 -12.80
N GLY A 724 17.51 -38.15 -13.74
CA GLY A 724 18.54 -37.33 -14.39
C GLY A 724 19.75 -36.95 -13.53
N LEU A 725 19.91 -37.56 -12.35
CA LEU A 725 21.06 -37.36 -11.46
C LEU A 725 21.89 -38.64 -11.34
N CYS A 726 23.20 -38.51 -11.56
CA CYS A 726 24.17 -39.58 -11.29
C CYS A 726 24.40 -39.72 -9.78
N SER A 727 24.55 -40.96 -9.32
CA SER A 727 24.86 -41.31 -7.93
C SER A 727 25.75 -42.55 -7.93
N ASN A 728 27.00 -42.35 -7.51
CA ASN A 728 28.07 -43.34 -7.62
C ASN A 728 28.35 -43.85 -6.20
N VAL A 729 27.75 -44.99 -5.87
CA VAL A 729 27.70 -45.50 -4.49
C VAL A 729 28.86 -46.45 -4.25
N PHE A 730 29.76 -46.10 -3.33
CA PHE A 730 30.89 -46.93 -2.91
C PHE A 730 30.39 -48.31 -2.43
N GLN A 731 31.06 -49.37 -2.88
CA GLN A 731 30.75 -50.76 -2.53
C GLN A 731 31.77 -51.29 -1.54
N ASP A 732 31.36 -51.43 -0.29
CA ASP A 732 32.10 -52.03 0.82
C ASP A 732 31.04 -52.77 1.67
N THR A 733 31.03 -54.10 1.55
CA THR A 733 29.93 -54.96 2.03
C THR A 733 30.07 -55.37 3.50
N ASP A 734 31.29 -55.48 4.04
CA ASP A 734 31.54 -55.87 5.43
C ASP A 734 32.08 -54.73 6.32
N GLY A 735 32.58 -53.63 5.74
CA GLY A 735 32.85 -52.35 6.40
C GLY A 735 34.28 -52.12 6.82
N ASP A 736 35.27 -52.75 6.17
CA ASP A 736 36.70 -52.63 6.52
C ASP A 736 37.41 -51.43 5.85
N GLY A 737 36.82 -50.86 4.79
CA GLY A 737 37.36 -49.74 4.00
C GLY A 737 38.07 -50.15 2.70
N VAL A 738 38.11 -51.43 2.36
CA VAL A 738 38.43 -51.96 1.03
C VAL A 738 37.11 -52.14 0.26
N CYS A 739 37.14 -51.91 -1.05
CA CYS A 739 35.92 -52.01 -1.86
C CYS A 739 35.70 -53.44 -2.38
N ASP A 740 34.43 -53.88 -2.55
CA ASP A 740 34.01 -55.21 -3.01
C ASP A 740 34.69 -55.70 -4.31
N ALA A 741 35.21 -54.78 -5.13
CA ALA A 741 35.92 -55.07 -6.38
C ALA A 741 37.44 -55.34 -6.19
N SER A 742 37.97 -55.03 -5.01
CA SER A 742 39.37 -55.21 -4.60
C SER A 742 39.55 -56.14 -3.40
N ASP A 743 38.50 -56.33 -2.59
CA ASP A 743 38.36 -57.28 -1.48
C ASP A 743 38.95 -58.67 -1.80
N VAL A 744 39.87 -59.12 -0.93
CA VAL A 744 40.53 -60.43 -0.99
C VAL A 744 39.93 -61.43 0.01
N CYS A 745 39.23 -60.97 1.04
CA CYS A 745 38.86 -61.72 2.24
C CYS A 745 37.38 -61.59 2.69
N PRO A 746 36.36 -61.78 1.81
CA PRO A 746 34.99 -61.34 2.09
C PRO A 746 34.39 -61.83 3.42
N ASP A 747 33.66 -60.94 4.11
CA ASP A 747 33.19 -60.98 5.49
C ASP A 747 34.27 -60.63 6.56
N PHE A 748 35.49 -60.18 6.18
CA PHE A 748 36.63 -59.90 7.10
C PHE A 748 37.62 -58.81 6.61
N ASP A 749 38.24 -58.10 7.56
CA ASP A 749 39.18 -56.97 7.33
C ASP A 749 40.49 -57.38 6.62
N ASP A 750 40.66 -56.92 5.37
CA ASP A 750 41.79 -57.16 4.46
C ASP A 750 43.10 -56.54 4.99
N ASN A 751 43.02 -55.60 5.94
CA ASN A 751 44.18 -54.90 6.50
C ASN A 751 44.80 -55.64 7.70
N ILE A 752 44.17 -56.71 8.19
CA ILE A 752 44.66 -57.52 9.31
C ILE A 752 45.36 -58.76 8.77
N ASP A 753 46.69 -58.65 8.65
CA ASP A 753 47.62 -59.73 8.30
C ASP A 753 48.68 -59.82 9.42
N THR A 754 48.48 -60.74 10.36
CA THR A 754 49.21 -60.80 11.65
C THR A 754 50.63 -61.33 11.51
N ASP A 755 50.91 -62.22 10.55
CA ASP A 755 52.26 -62.76 10.29
C ASP A 755 52.96 -62.18 9.05
N SER A 756 52.24 -61.43 8.22
CA SER A 756 52.71 -60.76 7.00
C SER A 756 53.06 -61.71 5.82
N ASP A 757 52.37 -62.86 5.73
CA ASP A 757 52.34 -63.76 4.56
C ASP A 757 51.81 -63.07 3.28
N GLY A 758 50.87 -62.13 3.43
CA GLY A 758 50.10 -61.53 2.34
C GLY A 758 48.70 -62.15 2.15
N THR A 759 48.20 -62.87 3.15
CA THR A 759 46.83 -63.41 3.21
C THR A 759 46.17 -62.94 4.52
N PRO A 760 45.06 -62.18 4.51
CA PRO A 760 44.49 -61.64 5.74
C PRO A 760 43.91 -62.71 6.68
N ASP A 761 43.98 -62.44 7.99
CA ASP A 761 43.69 -63.36 9.10
C ASP A 761 42.30 -64.04 9.02
N GLY A 762 41.31 -63.39 8.39
CA GLY A 762 39.94 -63.89 8.28
C GLY A 762 39.78 -65.07 7.31
N CYS A 763 40.63 -65.13 6.30
CA CYS A 763 40.60 -66.12 5.21
C CYS A 763 41.86 -66.99 5.15
N ASP A 764 42.92 -66.64 5.90
CA ASP A 764 44.00 -67.56 6.20
C ASP A 764 43.56 -68.69 7.17
N GLY A 765 44.03 -69.90 6.88
CA GLY A 765 43.88 -71.07 7.75
C GLY A 765 44.96 -71.24 8.82
N CYS A 766 45.93 -70.33 8.95
CA CYS A 766 47.07 -70.42 9.88
C CYS A 766 47.68 -69.06 10.37
N PRO A 767 46.92 -68.08 10.93
CA PRO A 767 47.33 -66.65 11.02
C PRO A 767 48.46 -66.26 12.01
N GLU A 768 49.41 -67.17 12.27
CA GLU A 768 50.62 -67.00 13.07
C GLU A 768 51.82 -67.79 12.47
N ASP A 769 51.82 -68.12 11.17
CA ASP A 769 52.85 -68.93 10.45
C ASP A 769 53.12 -68.37 9.03
N ASP A 770 54.09 -67.45 8.94
CA ASP A 770 54.58 -66.70 7.74
C ASP A 770 55.08 -67.55 6.55
N ASN A 771 54.77 -68.85 6.55
CA ASN A 771 55.12 -69.83 5.54
C ASN A 771 53.90 -70.65 5.04
N LYS A 772 52.68 -70.43 5.57
CA LYS A 772 51.49 -71.25 5.26
C LYS A 772 50.15 -70.53 5.35
N THR A 773 49.53 -70.30 4.20
CA THR A 773 48.11 -69.88 4.12
C THR A 773 47.05 -70.95 4.52
N ALA A 774 47.45 -72.09 5.13
CA ALA A 774 46.56 -73.22 5.42
C ALA A 774 47.18 -74.32 6.30
N ALA A 775 46.37 -74.88 7.21
CA ALA A 775 46.77 -75.98 8.10
C ALA A 775 47.16 -77.27 7.35
N GLY A 776 48.45 -77.60 7.42
CA GLY A 776 49.03 -78.84 6.89
C GLY A 776 48.68 -80.10 7.69
N ALA A 777 49.32 -81.22 7.35
CA ALA A 777 49.19 -82.48 8.11
C ALA A 777 49.73 -82.35 9.55
N CYS A 778 50.68 -81.44 9.77
CA CYS A 778 51.21 -81.06 11.09
C CYS A 778 50.59 -79.78 11.67
N GLY A 779 49.55 -79.21 11.05
CA GLY A 779 48.98 -77.92 11.42
C GLY A 779 49.87 -76.73 11.03
N CYS A 780 49.66 -75.60 11.71
CA CYS A 780 50.46 -74.37 11.57
C CYS A 780 51.75 -74.45 12.42
N GLY A 781 52.77 -73.66 12.08
CA GLY A 781 54.04 -73.51 12.80
C GLY A 781 54.99 -74.71 12.76
N ASN A 782 54.66 -75.77 12.02
CA ASN A 782 55.43 -77.03 11.96
C ASN A 782 55.60 -77.52 10.52
N SER A 783 56.82 -77.87 10.09
CA SER A 783 57.06 -78.28 8.70
C SER A 783 56.45 -79.65 8.36
N ASP A 784 55.66 -79.74 7.29
CA ASP A 784 55.11 -81.01 6.76
C ASP A 784 56.15 -81.90 6.04
N ALA A 785 57.44 -81.76 6.37
CA ALA A 785 58.53 -82.42 5.68
C ALA A 785 58.78 -83.84 6.22
N ASP A 786 58.66 -84.84 5.35
CA ASP A 786 59.07 -86.23 5.61
C ASP A 786 60.61 -86.33 5.61
N ALA A 787 61.22 -86.12 6.77
CA ALA A 787 62.68 -86.04 6.94
C ALA A 787 63.39 -87.41 7.00
N ASP A 788 62.72 -88.47 7.46
CA ASP A 788 63.28 -89.83 7.52
C ASP A 788 62.95 -90.69 6.28
N GLY A 789 61.95 -90.28 5.47
CA GLY A 789 61.51 -90.92 4.25
C GLY A 789 60.49 -92.05 4.47
N ASN A 790 59.75 -92.04 5.58
CA ASN A 790 58.79 -93.11 5.92
C ASN A 790 57.41 -92.96 5.26
N GLY A 791 57.07 -91.78 4.72
CA GLY A 791 55.79 -91.47 4.08
C GLY A 791 54.72 -90.87 5.00
N THR A 792 55.07 -90.42 6.20
CA THR A 792 54.25 -89.57 7.06
C THR A 792 55.06 -88.35 7.53
N ALA A 793 54.42 -87.18 7.62
CA ALA A 793 55.09 -85.94 8.04
C ALA A 793 55.50 -86.02 9.52
N ASP A 794 56.72 -85.59 9.85
CA ASP A 794 57.30 -85.79 11.18
C ASP A 794 57.03 -84.60 12.09
N CYS A 795 55.76 -84.50 12.53
CA CYS A 795 55.24 -83.34 13.27
C CYS A 795 55.80 -83.14 14.68
N LEU A 796 56.85 -83.88 15.09
CA LEU A 796 57.42 -83.90 16.44
C LEU A 796 58.95 -84.12 16.50
N ASP A 797 59.72 -83.63 15.52
CA ASP A 797 61.17 -83.45 15.69
C ASP A 797 61.54 -81.97 15.84
N ASN A 798 61.99 -81.61 17.04
CA ASN A 798 62.50 -80.28 17.37
C ASN A 798 63.65 -80.41 18.38
N ASP A 799 64.69 -81.18 18.04
CA ASP A 799 65.87 -81.33 18.92
C ASP A 799 67.21 -81.17 18.18
N ASN A 800 67.89 -80.04 18.46
CA ASN A 800 69.35 -79.96 18.36
C ASN A 800 69.99 -79.39 19.64
N GLY A 801 69.49 -79.84 20.80
CA GLY A 801 70.32 -80.16 21.95
C GLY A 801 70.21 -79.26 23.18
N ASN A 802 69.66 -79.80 24.27
CA ASN A 802 70.51 -80.48 25.28
C ASN A 802 69.74 -80.97 26.54
N ALA A 803 69.30 -82.24 26.49
CA ALA A 803 69.28 -83.27 27.56
C ALA A 803 68.91 -82.96 29.04
N ASN A 804 68.15 -83.91 29.62
CA ASN A 804 67.85 -84.14 31.05
C ASN A 804 66.94 -83.09 31.75
N GLU A 805 66.07 -83.45 32.71
CA GLU A 805 65.62 -84.75 33.27
C GLU A 805 64.19 -84.49 33.82
N ASN A 806 63.15 -85.23 33.40
CA ASN A 806 62.56 -86.38 34.12
C ASN A 806 61.48 -85.99 35.17
N GLU A 807 60.66 -86.98 35.54
CA GLU A 807 59.49 -86.93 36.45
C GLU A 807 58.25 -86.22 35.84
N ASN A 808 57.02 -86.75 35.73
CA ASN A 808 56.24 -87.88 36.29
C ASN A 808 55.03 -87.37 37.11
N GLU A 809 54.01 -88.22 37.21
CA GLU A 809 52.72 -88.03 37.91
C GLU A 809 51.74 -87.09 37.16
N ASN A 810 50.52 -87.49 36.78
CA ASN A 810 49.44 -88.21 37.48
C ASN A 810 48.70 -87.34 38.50
N GLU A 811 47.62 -86.69 38.07
CA GLU A 811 46.23 -86.77 38.59
C GLU A 811 45.33 -86.03 37.56
N ASN A 812 44.07 -86.35 37.23
CA ASN A 812 42.92 -87.02 37.85
C ASN A 812 41.85 -86.04 38.37
N GLN A 813 40.66 -86.13 37.75
CA GLN A 813 39.34 -85.70 38.24
C GLN A 813 38.98 -84.21 38.34
N ASN A 814 37.68 -84.00 38.11
CA ASN A 814 36.84 -82.85 38.45
C ASN A 814 37.08 -81.52 37.68
N GLY A 815 36.06 -80.67 37.52
CA GLY A 815 34.63 -80.96 37.72
C GLY A 815 33.77 -79.79 38.18
N ASN A 816 32.94 -79.29 37.27
CA ASN A 816 31.58 -78.77 37.49
C ASN A 816 31.27 -78.04 38.82
N SER A 817 31.29 -76.71 38.77
CA SER A 817 30.37 -75.83 39.50
C SER A 817 30.23 -74.54 38.69
N ASN A 818 29.10 -74.24 38.02
CA ASN A 818 27.76 -73.95 38.56
C ASN A 818 27.78 -72.87 39.65
N GLU A 819 27.33 -71.66 39.32
CA GLU A 819 26.23 -71.02 40.05
C GLU A 819 25.20 -70.46 39.04
N ASP A 820 23.92 -70.75 39.33
CA ASP A 820 22.70 -70.29 38.65
C ASP A 820 21.87 -69.64 39.78
N PRO A 821 21.25 -68.46 39.57
CA PRO A 821 19.83 -68.49 39.19
C PRO A 821 19.37 -67.38 38.22
N GLY A 822 18.48 -67.73 37.29
CA GLY A 822 17.57 -66.78 36.63
C GLY A 822 16.53 -66.15 37.59
N PRO A 823 15.52 -65.39 37.08
CA PRO A 823 14.55 -65.94 36.12
C PRO A 823 13.94 -64.94 35.09
N GLN A 824 12.96 -65.44 34.35
CA GLN A 824 11.95 -64.72 33.53
C GLN A 824 11.10 -63.71 34.38
N PRO A 825 10.25 -62.80 33.83
CA PRO A 825 9.64 -62.82 32.48
C PRO A 825 9.42 -61.44 31.77
N ASN A 826 8.65 -61.51 30.66
CA ASN A 826 8.12 -60.43 29.80
C ASN A 826 7.34 -59.33 30.54
N PRO A 827 7.42 -58.07 30.06
CA PRO A 827 6.22 -57.34 29.56
C PRO A 827 6.51 -56.74 28.15
N GLU A 828 5.54 -56.52 27.25
CA GLU A 828 4.41 -55.56 27.29
C GLU A 828 4.88 -54.11 27.58
N ALA A 829 4.77 -53.10 26.70
CA ALA A 829 3.68 -52.58 25.85
C ALA A 829 2.83 -51.46 26.51
N CYS A 830 2.39 -50.50 25.68
CA CYS A 830 1.54 -49.33 25.99
C CYS A 830 2.18 -48.22 26.86
N GLY A 831 1.81 -46.94 26.75
CA GLY A 831 0.89 -46.23 25.82
C GLY A 831 1.42 -44.81 25.52
N VAL A 832 0.69 -43.82 25.00
CA VAL A 832 -0.76 -43.53 24.92
C VAL A 832 -0.94 -42.56 23.70
N THR A 833 -1.58 -42.89 22.57
CA THR A 833 -3.01 -42.74 22.18
C THR A 833 -3.64 -41.36 22.46
N CYS A 834 -4.55 -40.74 21.66
CA CYS A 834 -5.61 -41.19 20.71
C CYS A 834 -5.66 -40.26 19.46
N GLY A 835 -6.41 -40.44 18.36
CA GLY A 835 -7.60 -41.27 18.01
C GLY A 835 -8.93 -40.52 18.24
N PRO A 836 -10.08 -40.78 17.53
CA PRO A 836 -10.41 -41.69 16.39
C PRO A 836 -11.13 -40.97 15.19
N GLY A 837 -11.66 -41.56 14.11
CA GLY A 837 -11.61 -42.94 13.54
C GLY A 837 -12.91 -43.37 12.78
N MET A 838 -12.80 -44.38 11.88
CA MET A 838 -13.88 -45.22 11.24
C MET A 838 -14.90 -44.54 10.27
N GLY A 839 -15.39 -45.12 9.15
CA GLY A 839 -15.01 -46.32 8.35
C GLY A 839 -16.14 -47.38 8.13
N THR A 840 -16.51 -47.73 6.87
CA THR A 840 -17.28 -48.97 6.53
C THR A 840 -17.37 -49.38 5.03
N MET A 841 -17.02 -50.64 4.73
CA MET A 841 -17.48 -51.63 3.71
C MET A 841 -17.96 -51.30 2.25
N MET A 842 -17.55 -52.20 1.34
CA MET A 842 -18.01 -52.49 -0.06
C MET A 842 -19.51 -52.94 -0.18
N PRO A 843 -20.17 -53.22 -1.36
CA PRO A 843 -19.61 -53.59 -2.69
C PRO A 843 -20.40 -53.32 -4.04
N LEU A 844 -19.74 -53.63 -5.18
CA LEU A 844 -20.24 -54.30 -6.43
C LEU A 844 -21.28 -53.68 -7.43
N VAL A 845 -21.07 -53.99 -8.73
CA VAL A 845 -21.95 -53.89 -9.95
C VAL A 845 -22.32 -52.46 -10.43
N GLY A 846 -22.17 -52.00 -11.69
CA GLY A 846 -22.04 -52.63 -13.01
C GLY A 846 -23.19 -52.23 -13.98
N ILE A 847 -22.87 -51.58 -15.11
CA ILE A 847 -23.63 -51.48 -16.39
C ILE A 847 -24.91 -50.60 -16.46
N PHE A 848 -24.89 -49.56 -17.32
CA PHE A 848 -25.86 -49.15 -18.41
C PHE A 848 -25.67 -47.63 -18.71
N LEU A 849 -25.23 -47.15 -19.88
CA LEU A 849 -25.84 -47.02 -21.24
C LEU A 849 -26.88 -45.87 -21.41
N ILE A 850 -26.86 -45.21 -22.61
CA ILE A 850 -27.55 -43.96 -23.06
C ILE A 850 -26.71 -42.70 -22.76
N GLY A 851 -26.51 -41.68 -23.63
CA GLY A 851 -27.03 -41.30 -24.97
C GLY A 851 -27.73 -39.91 -24.95
N MET A 852 -27.56 -38.93 -25.86
CA MET A 852 -26.93 -38.87 -27.19
C MET A 852 -26.52 -37.43 -27.61
N ARG A 853 -25.51 -37.32 -28.51
CA ARG A 853 -25.40 -36.40 -29.69
C ARG A 853 -25.81 -34.91 -29.63
N ARG A 854 -24.89 -34.05 -30.11
CA ARG A 854 -25.00 -33.12 -31.28
C ARG A 854 -23.58 -33.08 -31.92
N ARG A 855 -23.36 -33.23 -33.25
CA ARG A 855 -23.61 -32.34 -34.41
C ARG A 855 -23.02 -30.93 -34.21
N GLY A 856 -22.10 -30.40 -35.06
CA GLY A 856 -21.35 -30.99 -36.18
C GLY A 856 -20.92 -29.94 -37.23
N ARG A 857 -19.63 -29.90 -37.61
CA ARG A 857 -19.05 -29.00 -38.65
C ARG A 857 -19.75 -29.15 -40.03
N PRO A 858 -19.77 -28.10 -40.87
CA PRO A 858 -18.71 -27.99 -41.91
C PRO A 858 -18.19 -26.57 -42.21
N ARG A 859 -16.90 -26.46 -42.58
CA ARG A 859 -16.31 -25.29 -43.27
C ARG A 859 -16.93 -25.10 -44.67
N ARG A 860 -17.02 -23.86 -45.19
CA ARG A 860 -16.69 -23.60 -46.62
C ARG A 860 -16.50 -22.11 -47.02
N THR A 861 -15.29 -21.82 -47.53
CA THR A 861 -14.96 -20.93 -48.67
C THR A 861 -15.44 -19.47 -48.69
N VAL A 862 -14.49 -18.56 -48.43
CA VAL A 862 -13.94 -17.58 -49.40
C VAL A 862 -14.92 -16.89 -50.35
N SER A 863 -15.05 -15.57 -50.17
CA SER A 863 -14.76 -14.58 -51.22
C SER A 863 -14.08 -13.37 -50.57
#